data_AF-A0A9R1G805-F1
#
_entry.id   AF-A0A9R1G805-F1
#
_cell.length_a   1.000
_cell.length_b   1.000
_cell.length_c   1.000
_cell.angle_alpha   90.00
_cell.angle_beta   90.00
_cell.angle_gamma   90.00
#
_symmetry.space_group_name_H-M   'P 1'
#
loop_
_entity.id
_entity.type
_entity.pdbx_description
1 polymer ?
#
loop_
_entity_poly.entity_id
_entity_poly.type
_entity_poly.pdbx_seq_one_letter_code
_entity_poly.pdbx_strand_id
1 'polypeptide(L)'
;MADPGDTATPAAAVSSPWDDVPDDFFLSASISPPTPPPAPAPIPSTSPPAASALRSASLPVTSIPPASASASFSGSLHRAIAPQPIHPSHSLPAFSAASLPAAADVCPPPPGPHHSNSLSEFAASASQSRVHRPPTRAAVRADRPPPLELRPRPSRESQSGIALCALACCAAPGAGTSTHLWAAGEAGVRVWDLADAFRSPTPPRRWGDEASAPFRESRKTPPAICLVADPGRGLVWSGHTNGRIMGWGADPGPEAGERIGWDAHRGPVFAMAISPYGDLWSGSEGGIIKVWNGEAIEKSLALEREEKCKASLLVERSFIDLWTMVSDGGACPLPSVDVKLLLSDNSRSKVWSAGYLSFALWDSRTKELLKVVNVDGQVDTRFDVLSAQDPYGYETKQNLFSSPKKEKARSPVNFFQRSRNALMGAADAVRRVAAKAGFGDDTRRTEALVMSMDGMIWTGSANGSVAQWDGSGNRLQEFQHHSSSVQSIFNFGTRLWVGYMDGNIQLLDLDGNLLGGWIAHSSPILSMAVGSSYIFTLAGHGGVRGWNLSSPGPADSILRSELTEKETSYKNIEYMKVLVCSWNVGQEKASYESLRAWLKFPTQEVGVVVVGLQEVEMGAGFLAMSAAKETVGLEGSPNGEWWLDAIGQILKGHSFERVGSRQMAGLLTAVWVRTNLKHFVSDIDNAAVACGLGRAIGNKGAVGLRMRIHDRSICFVNCHFAAHMEAVSRRNEDFDHVFRTMTFATPSSGLLTTSISGSAGQLFQANGSRMPELSDTDMIVFLGDFNYRLYDISYEEAMGLVSRRRFDWLRKNDQLRAEMRSGRVFQGLREGDFQFPPTYKFEKHKAGLSGYDCSEKKRIPAWCDRVLYRDSRASSGTECSLDCPVVCSVSLYDSCMEATDSDHKPVKCLFNLDVARVDKQTMRQKYGEIMSSNKKVLHLLQGLKAFPEANVSTNDIILQDQTPYLLKLQNRSPEDRACFEITGQAPSSSGSDSAGFPTWLKVSPAAGIICPGQTVEVTLQHGDLRGTSWNNLSGANQEKAAQLSVKITGACSTVAKCYGVRVQCQKGRSTFPFKRF
;
A
#
# COMPACT_ATOMS: atom_id res chain seq x y z
N MET A 1 7.94 -56.31 21.68
CA MET A 1 8.75 -57.53 21.47
C MET A 1 9.48 -57.34 20.15
N ALA A 2 10.78 -57.47 19.98
CA ALA A 2 11.95 -57.46 20.84
C ALA A 2 13.09 -57.13 19.85
N ASP A 3 14.06 -56.32 20.27
CA ASP A 3 15.34 -56.14 19.57
C ASP A 3 16.16 -57.44 19.64
N PRO A 4 17.11 -57.70 18.72
CA PRO A 4 18.51 -57.39 19.09
C PRO A 4 19.52 -57.07 17.95
N GLY A 5 20.52 -56.24 18.30
CA GLY A 5 21.97 -56.41 18.05
C GLY A 5 22.56 -55.77 16.78
N ASP A 6 23.27 -54.64 16.88
CA ASP A 6 24.73 -54.45 17.13
C ASP A 6 25.64 -55.14 16.07
N THR A 7 26.68 -54.57 15.45
CA THR A 7 27.53 -53.37 15.63
C THR A 7 28.44 -53.24 14.38
N ALA A 8 28.84 -52.01 13.99
CA ALA A 8 30.19 -51.59 13.53
C ALA A 8 30.17 -50.37 12.56
N THR A 9 30.62 -49.22 13.08
CA THR A 9 31.08 -47.98 12.42
C THR A 9 32.61 -48.04 12.12
N PRO A 10 33.35 -46.99 11.66
CA PRO A 10 33.01 -45.59 11.28
C PRO A 10 33.74 -45.00 10.03
N ALA A 11 33.27 -43.83 9.54
CA ALA A 11 34.02 -42.67 8.99
C ALA A 11 33.04 -41.76 8.23
N ALA A 12 33.06 -40.42 8.20
CA ALA A 12 33.77 -39.35 8.88
C ALA A 12 32.94 -38.08 8.60
N ALA A 13 32.60 -37.29 9.63
CA ALA A 13 31.93 -35.99 9.48
C ALA A 13 32.73 -34.91 10.24
N VAL A 14 33.00 -33.81 9.54
CA VAL A 14 33.76 -32.64 10.01
C VAL A 14 32.80 -31.66 10.72
N SER A 15 33.30 -31.14 11.83
CA SER A 15 32.70 -30.30 12.85
C SER A 15 32.49 -28.83 12.46
N SER A 16 31.51 -28.22 13.14
CA SER A 16 31.34 -26.76 13.31
C SER A 16 31.98 -26.29 14.63
N PRO A 17 32.53 -25.07 14.72
CA PRO A 17 33.37 -24.66 15.84
C PRO A 17 32.65 -23.68 16.76
N TRP A 18 32.12 -24.17 17.89
CA TRP A 18 31.83 -23.36 19.08
C TRP A 18 31.74 -24.32 20.27
N ASP A 19 32.89 -24.66 20.85
CA ASP A 19 33.03 -25.16 22.22
C ASP A 19 34.51 -25.18 22.58
N ASP A 20 34.94 -24.25 23.44
CA ASP A 20 36.17 -24.32 24.25
C ASP A 20 36.10 -23.27 25.39
N VAL A 21 35.43 -23.65 26.52
CA VAL A 21 35.95 -23.82 27.92
C VAL A 21 36.72 -22.63 28.59
N PRO A 22 36.75 -22.43 29.95
CA PRO A 22 36.27 -23.26 31.08
C PRO A 22 35.40 -22.59 32.17
N ASP A 23 34.62 -23.46 32.84
CA ASP A 23 34.13 -23.32 34.21
C ASP A 23 35.24 -23.65 35.22
N ASP A 24 35.51 -22.73 36.16
CA ASP A 24 35.92 -23.03 37.54
C ASP A 24 36.07 -21.70 38.32
N PHE A 25 35.22 -21.50 39.35
CA PHE A 25 35.48 -20.79 40.63
C PHE A 25 34.15 -20.39 41.30
N PHE A 26 33.51 -21.32 42.01
CA PHE A 26 32.51 -20.99 43.03
C PHE A 26 32.97 -21.52 44.39
N LEU A 27 33.47 -20.61 45.23
CA LEU A 27 33.54 -20.79 46.68
C LEU A 27 32.29 -20.13 47.29
N SER A 28 31.45 -20.95 47.92
CA SER A 28 30.26 -20.57 48.66
C SER A 28 30.63 -20.07 50.06
N ALA A 29 30.21 -18.86 50.40
CA ALA A 29 30.08 -18.40 51.78
C ALA A 29 28.60 -18.08 52.04
N SER A 30 28.00 -18.86 52.93
CA SER A 30 26.62 -18.77 53.39
C SER A 30 26.44 -17.61 54.37
N ILE A 31 25.51 -16.69 54.07
CA ILE A 31 24.95 -15.75 55.05
C ILE A 31 23.42 -15.72 54.87
N SER A 32 22.72 -16.06 55.94
CA SER A 32 21.25 -16.13 56.07
C SER A 32 20.56 -14.76 55.93
N PRO A 33 19.29 -14.70 55.50
CA PRO A 33 18.55 -13.45 55.34
C PRO A 33 18.03 -12.89 56.67
N PRO A 34 17.92 -11.55 56.83
CA PRO A 34 17.31 -10.95 58.01
C PRO A 34 15.77 -10.98 57.94
N THR A 35 15.15 -11.19 59.10
CA THR A 35 13.71 -11.18 59.39
C THR A 35 13.07 -9.80 59.22
N PRO A 36 11.78 -9.71 58.83
CA PRO A 36 11.08 -8.44 58.68
C PRO A 36 10.62 -7.87 60.04
N PRO A 37 10.49 -6.53 60.18
CA PRO A 37 9.99 -5.89 61.39
C PRO A 37 8.44 -6.00 61.50
N PRO A 38 7.87 -5.91 62.72
CA PRO A 38 6.45 -6.14 62.95
C PRO A 38 5.57 -4.93 62.59
N ALA A 39 4.33 -5.21 62.19
CA ALA A 39 3.30 -4.23 61.87
C ALA A 39 2.79 -3.49 63.14
N PRO A 40 2.47 -2.18 63.06
CA PRO A 40 1.82 -1.49 64.16
C PRO A 40 0.30 -1.76 64.20
N ALA A 41 -0.21 -1.96 65.42
CA ALA A 41 -1.61 -2.18 65.76
C ALA A 41 -2.45 -0.87 65.78
N PRO A 42 -3.80 -0.95 65.70
CA PRO A 42 -4.68 0.20 65.46
C PRO A 42 -5.20 0.82 66.75
N ILE A 43 -5.36 2.16 66.80
CA ILE A 43 -6.11 2.85 67.86
C ILE A 43 -6.79 4.12 67.27
N PRO A 44 -7.84 4.69 67.88
CA PRO A 44 -9.23 4.44 67.51
C PRO A 44 -9.99 5.71 67.09
N SER A 45 -11.16 5.50 66.48
CA SER A 45 -12.16 6.51 66.17
C SER A 45 -12.61 7.32 67.38
N THR A 46 -12.63 8.66 67.27
CA THR A 46 -13.50 9.52 68.07
C THR A 46 -14.11 10.61 67.21
N SER A 47 -15.43 10.56 67.12
CA SER A 47 -16.38 11.67 66.87
C SER A 47 -17.50 11.47 67.90
N PRO A 48 -18.44 12.41 68.19
CA PRO A 48 -18.68 13.79 67.74
C PRO A 48 -18.88 14.75 68.97
N PRO A 49 -19.66 15.87 69.00
CA PRO A 49 -21.11 15.95 68.70
C PRO A 49 -21.59 17.17 67.88
N ALA A 50 -22.85 17.08 67.48
CA ALA A 50 -23.65 18.03 66.70
C ALA A 50 -24.37 19.09 67.55
N ALA A 51 -24.78 20.21 66.92
CA ALA A 51 -25.98 21.05 67.10
C ALA A 51 -25.73 22.41 66.38
N SER A 52 -26.63 23.12 65.70
CA SER A 52 -28.08 23.23 65.81
C SER A 52 -28.67 23.88 64.53
N ALA A 53 -29.97 23.69 64.34
CA ALA A 53 -30.81 24.12 63.22
C ALA A 53 -31.23 25.61 63.29
N LEU A 54 -31.70 26.15 62.15
CA LEU A 54 -32.84 27.08 62.09
C LEU A 54 -33.53 27.04 60.72
N ARG A 55 -34.85 27.22 60.76
CA ARG A 55 -35.89 26.87 59.79
C ARG A 55 -36.32 28.03 58.88
N SER A 56 -37.10 27.65 57.85
CA SER A 56 -38.23 28.38 57.20
C SER A 56 -37.85 29.50 56.21
N ALA A 57 -38.57 29.77 55.11
CA ALA A 57 -39.96 29.49 54.73
C ALA A 57 -40.16 29.49 53.19
N SER A 58 -41.37 29.12 52.79
CA SER A 58 -41.91 28.75 51.48
C SER A 58 -42.58 29.87 50.65
N LEU A 59 -42.46 29.75 49.30
CA LEU A 59 -43.43 30.06 48.20
C LEU A 59 -43.98 31.52 48.05
N PRO A 60 -44.64 31.94 46.91
CA PRO A 60 -45.16 31.17 45.76
C PRO A 60 -44.97 31.76 44.32
N VAL A 61 -45.54 30.99 43.39
CA VAL A 61 -45.85 31.05 41.95
C VAL A 61 -46.52 32.34 41.41
N THR A 62 -46.28 32.64 40.11
CA THR A 62 -47.20 33.13 39.02
C THR A 62 -46.33 33.68 37.87
N SER A 63 -46.64 33.79 36.58
CA SER A 63 -47.59 33.21 35.60
C SER A 63 -47.31 33.92 34.25
N ILE A 64 -47.14 33.15 33.16
CA ILE A 64 -47.48 33.38 31.71
C ILE A 64 -48.28 34.69 31.41
N PRO A 65 -48.02 35.48 30.32
CA PRO A 65 -48.48 35.11 28.97
C PRO A 65 -47.70 35.57 27.70
N PRO A 66 -48.13 35.07 26.50
CA PRO A 66 -47.44 35.11 25.20
C PRO A 66 -48.18 35.91 24.10
N ALA A 67 -47.57 36.05 22.90
CA ALA A 67 -48.21 36.26 21.57
C ALA A 67 -47.09 36.33 20.50
N SER A 68 -47.00 35.48 19.45
CA SER A 68 -47.78 35.41 18.19
C SER A 68 -47.70 36.71 17.36
N ALA A 69 -47.62 36.78 16.02
CA ALA A 69 -47.82 35.86 14.89
C ALA A 69 -47.10 36.48 13.65
N SER A 70 -46.50 35.69 12.73
CA SER A 70 -47.02 35.24 11.41
C SER A 70 -47.07 36.25 10.25
N ALA A 71 -46.87 35.71 9.03
CA ALA A 71 -47.26 36.16 7.68
C ALA A 71 -46.18 36.89 6.85
N SER A 72 -46.10 36.79 5.52
CA SER A 72 -46.29 35.73 4.50
C SER A 72 -46.14 36.40 3.11
N PHE A 73 -45.51 35.70 2.16
CA PHE A 73 -45.79 35.63 0.70
C PHE A 73 -45.68 36.82 -0.29
N SER A 74 -45.23 36.42 -1.50
CA SER A 74 -45.42 36.97 -2.87
C SER A 74 -44.56 38.17 -3.31
N GLY A 75 -44.09 38.31 -4.56
CA GLY A 75 -44.23 37.54 -5.80
C GLY A 75 -43.43 38.14 -6.99
N SER A 76 -43.00 37.26 -7.90
CA SER A 76 -42.99 37.29 -9.38
C SER A 76 -42.65 38.50 -10.29
N LEU A 77 -41.80 38.18 -11.30
CA LEU A 77 -41.90 38.40 -12.77
C LEU A 77 -41.12 39.53 -13.52
N HIS A 78 -40.39 39.05 -14.57
CA HIS A 78 -40.05 39.65 -15.89
C HIS A 78 -38.89 40.69 -15.98
N ARG A 79 -37.97 40.77 -16.99
CA ARG A 79 -37.80 40.16 -18.34
C ARG A 79 -36.39 40.48 -18.91
N ALA A 80 -35.73 39.47 -19.51
CA ALA A 80 -34.84 39.38 -20.70
C ALA A 80 -33.69 40.37 -21.10
N ILE A 81 -32.67 39.75 -21.73
CA ILE A 81 -31.73 40.18 -22.82
C ILE A 81 -30.22 40.28 -22.43
N ALA A 82 -29.37 39.49 -23.11
CA ALA A 82 -27.89 39.47 -23.12
C ALA A 82 -27.32 40.34 -24.29
N PRO A 83 -25.99 40.47 -24.61
CA PRO A 83 -24.75 39.92 -23.99
C PRO A 83 -23.54 40.91 -23.84
N GLN A 84 -22.58 40.58 -22.94
CA GLN A 84 -21.09 40.81 -22.93
C GLN A 84 -20.48 42.20 -23.27
N PRO A 85 -19.15 42.43 -23.08
CA PRO A 85 -18.24 42.23 -21.95
C PRO A 85 -17.69 43.60 -21.47
N ILE A 86 -16.77 43.63 -20.48
CA ILE A 86 -15.65 44.59 -20.28
C ILE A 86 -15.33 44.67 -18.77
N HIS A 87 -14.13 44.23 -18.40
CA HIS A 87 -13.50 44.52 -17.10
C HIS A 87 -13.38 46.03 -16.89
N PRO A 88 -13.61 46.54 -15.67
CA PRO A 88 -12.45 47.02 -14.93
C PRO A 88 -12.51 46.78 -13.41
N SER A 89 -11.31 46.65 -12.88
CA SER A 89 -10.90 46.81 -11.48
C SER A 89 -11.65 47.91 -10.72
N HIS A 90 -12.29 47.57 -9.60
CA HIS A 90 -12.47 48.49 -8.48
C HIS A 90 -12.41 47.74 -7.15
N SER A 91 -11.40 48.13 -6.37
CA SER A 91 -11.25 47.98 -4.94
C SER A 91 -12.49 48.43 -4.18
N LEU A 92 -12.92 47.60 -3.21
CA LEU A 92 -13.88 47.94 -2.16
C LEU A 92 -13.38 47.36 -0.82
N PRO A 93 -13.86 47.88 0.31
CA PRO A 93 -13.02 48.52 1.33
C PRO A 93 -12.49 47.56 2.39
N ALA A 94 -11.41 48.00 3.04
CA ALA A 94 -10.85 47.39 4.23
C ALA A 94 -11.94 47.21 5.31
N PHE A 95 -12.32 45.96 5.56
CA PHE A 95 -13.02 45.60 6.78
C PHE A 95 -12.07 45.79 7.95
N SER A 96 -12.48 46.64 8.89
CA SER A 96 -11.88 46.82 10.21
C SER A 96 -11.48 45.47 10.78
N ALA A 97 -10.19 45.30 11.05
CA ALA A 97 -9.65 44.14 11.74
C ALA A 97 -10.44 43.96 13.05
N ALA A 98 -11.27 42.93 13.11
CA ALA A 98 -11.80 42.44 14.37
C ALA A 98 -10.59 42.11 15.25
N SER A 99 -10.53 42.74 16.42
CA SER A 99 -9.55 42.49 17.46
C SER A 99 -9.39 40.98 17.66
N LEU A 100 -8.17 40.48 17.45
CA LEU A 100 -7.73 39.15 17.85
C LEU A 100 -8.16 38.89 19.31
N PRO A 101 -8.66 37.70 19.67
CA PRO A 101 -8.92 37.38 21.07
C PRO A 101 -7.60 37.51 21.85
N ALA A 102 -7.61 38.40 22.85
CA ALA A 102 -6.50 38.71 23.70
C ALA A 102 -6.35 37.66 24.82
N ALA A 103 -5.09 37.28 25.08
CA ALA A 103 -4.59 36.27 26.03
C ALA A 103 -4.74 34.79 25.59
N ALA A 104 -3.61 34.09 25.45
CA ALA A 104 -3.60 32.65 25.19
C ALA A 104 -4.01 31.89 26.46
N ASP A 105 -5.15 31.20 26.41
CA ASP A 105 -5.80 30.55 27.54
C ASP A 105 -5.14 29.24 27.96
N VAL A 106 -5.21 28.99 29.28
CA VAL A 106 -5.02 27.66 29.87
C VAL A 106 -6.15 26.75 29.37
N CYS A 107 -5.80 25.67 28.68
CA CYS A 107 -6.77 24.68 28.25
C CYS A 107 -7.18 23.79 29.43
N PRO A 108 -8.49 23.59 29.65
CA PRO A 108 -8.94 22.59 30.60
C PRO A 108 -8.53 21.19 30.12
N PRO A 109 -8.28 20.26 31.05
CA PRO A 109 -7.98 18.88 30.69
C PRO A 109 -9.18 18.27 29.95
N PRO A 110 -8.93 17.29 29.06
CA PRO A 110 -10.01 16.60 28.37
C PRO A 110 -10.97 15.93 29.37
N PRO A 111 -12.27 15.89 29.05
CA PRO A 111 -13.25 15.19 29.85
C PRO A 111 -13.01 13.67 29.83
N GLY A 112 -13.30 13.01 30.94
CA GLY A 112 -13.22 11.55 31.08
C GLY A 112 -12.54 11.10 32.38
N PRO A 113 -12.85 9.88 32.85
CA PRO A 113 -12.33 9.38 34.13
C PRO A 113 -10.80 9.24 34.13
N HIS A 114 -10.21 8.88 32.99
CA HIS A 114 -8.77 8.71 32.80
C HIS A 114 -7.99 10.03 32.75
N HIS A 115 -8.66 11.16 32.59
CA HIS A 115 -8.07 12.50 32.48
C HIS A 115 -8.35 13.39 33.70
N SER A 116 -8.97 12.84 34.75
CA SER A 116 -9.38 13.57 35.96
C SER A 116 -8.23 14.23 36.76
N ASN A 117 -7.03 13.65 36.70
CA ASN A 117 -5.83 14.15 37.40
C ASN A 117 -4.83 14.85 36.45
N SER A 118 -5.31 15.34 35.32
CA SER A 118 -4.46 15.98 34.32
C SER A 118 -4.10 17.41 34.70
N LEU A 119 -2.90 17.82 34.33
CA LEU A 119 -2.40 19.17 34.50
C LEU A 119 -3.12 20.12 33.55
N SER A 120 -3.16 21.39 33.95
CA SER A 120 -3.50 22.50 33.05
C SER A 120 -2.52 22.56 31.89
N GLU A 121 -2.98 22.97 30.71
CA GLU A 121 -2.18 22.97 29.48
C GLU A 121 -2.08 24.38 28.89
N PHE A 122 -0.88 24.79 28.49
CA PHE A 122 -0.61 26.01 27.76
C PHE A 122 -0.61 25.73 26.26
N ALA A 123 -1.47 26.40 25.48
CA ALA A 123 -1.62 26.17 24.05
C ALA A 123 -0.96 27.29 23.21
N ALA A 124 -0.36 26.90 22.08
CA ALA A 124 0.03 27.86 21.04
C ALA A 124 -1.21 28.39 20.32
N SER A 125 -1.13 29.64 19.84
CA SER A 125 -2.19 30.22 19.03
C SER A 125 -2.41 29.40 17.75
N ALA A 126 -3.69 29.17 17.41
CA ALA A 126 -4.05 28.41 16.23
C ALA A 126 -3.59 29.12 14.95
N SER A 127 -3.03 28.36 14.00
CA SER A 127 -2.71 28.87 12.67
C SER A 127 -3.98 29.03 11.84
N GLN A 128 -4.03 30.05 10.98
CA GLN A 128 -5.01 30.13 9.90
C GLN A 128 -4.78 29.05 8.84
N SER A 129 -3.56 28.50 8.76
CA SER A 129 -3.19 27.42 7.84
C SER A 129 -3.79 26.08 8.30
N ARG A 130 -4.33 25.32 7.34
CA ARG A 130 -4.83 23.96 7.59
C ARG A 130 -3.72 22.94 7.85
N VAL A 131 -2.46 23.27 7.55
CA VAL A 131 -1.29 22.38 7.66
C VAL A 131 -1.05 21.88 9.08
N HIS A 132 -1.44 22.64 10.11
CA HIS A 132 -1.22 22.23 11.51
C HIS A 132 -2.46 21.63 12.17
N ARG A 133 -3.58 21.50 11.42
CA ARG A 133 -4.80 20.92 11.97
C ARG A 133 -4.70 19.39 11.97
N PRO A 134 -5.20 18.72 13.02
CA PRO A 134 -5.28 17.28 13.04
C PRO A 134 -6.12 16.75 11.89
N PRO A 135 -5.80 15.56 11.36
CA PRO A 135 -6.64 14.91 10.37
C PRO A 135 -7.94 14.43 11.03
N THR A 136 -9.07 14.64 10.34
CA THR A 136 -10.33 14.00 10.73
C THR A 136 -10.29 12.54 10.31
N ARG A 137 -10.58 11.62 11.23
CA ARG A 137 -10.79 10.20 10.92
C ARG A 137 -12.27 9.88 11.03
N ALA A 138 -12.70 8.75 10.48
CA ALA A 138 -14.05 8.25 10.68
C ALA A 138 -14.02 6.74 10.41
N ALA A 139 -14.94 5.97 11.02
CA ALA A 139 -15.13 4.58 10.61
C ALA A 139 -15.53 4.51 9.14
N VAL A 140 -16.48 5.36 8.77
CA VAL A 140 -17.00 5.47 7.41
C VAL A 140 -16.65 6.85 6.88
N ARG A 141 -15.89 6.86 5.80
CA ARG A 141 -15.46 8.09 5.15
C ARG A 141 -16.58 8.68 4.30
N ALA A 142 -16.80 9.99 4.41
CA ALA A 142 -17.82 10.70 3.65
C ALA A 142 -17.45 10.88 2.16
N ASP A 143 -16.14 10.90 1.86
CA ASP A 143 -15.58 11.16 0.53
C ASP A 143 -15.42 9.92 -0.34
N ARG A 144 -15.86 8.74 0.12
CA ARG A 144 -15.79 7.49 -0.66
C ARG A 144 -16.94 6.52 -0.38
N PRO A 145 -17.24 5.60 -1.31
CA PRO A 145 -18.13 4.47 -1.04
C PRO A 145 -17.64 3.62 0.15
N PRO A 146 -18.53 3.06 1.00
CA PRO A 146 -18.10 2.13 2.04
C PRO A 146 -17.52 0.83 1.44
N PRO A 147 -16.26 0.45 1.74
CA PRO A 147 -15.69 -0.78 1.20
C PRO A 147 -16.07 -2.01 2.03
N LEU A 148 -16.10 -3.17 1.37
CA LEU A 148 -15.96 -4.47 2.01
C LEU A 148 -14.49 -4.70 2.39
N GLU A 149 -14.15 -4.60 3.67
CA GLU A 149 -12.79 -4.82 4.19
C GLU A 149 -12.47 -6.32 4.31
N LEU A 150 -12.13 -6.97 3.19
CA LEU A 150 -11.87 -8.41 3.13
C LEU A 150 -10.61 -8.79 3.92
N ARG A 151 -9.53 -8.04 3.74
CA ARG A 151 -8.30 -8.16 4.53
C ARG A 151 -7.86 -6.77 4.98
N PRO A 152 -8.03 -6.40 6.26
CA PRO A 152 -7.52 -5.15 6.80
C PRO A 152 -6.01 -5.03 6.61
N ARG A 153 -5.45 -3.83 6.70
CA ARG A 153 -3.99 -3.60 6.59
C ARG A 153 -3.24 -4.42 7.65
N PRO A 154 -2.46 -5.46 7.26
CA PRO A 154 -1.61 -6.19 8.19
C PRO A 154 -0.44 -5.31 8.65
N SER A 155 0.09 -5.58 9.85
CA SER A 155 1.34 -4.95 10.32
C SER A 155 2.51 -5.26 9.39
N ARG A 156 3.42 -4.31 9.18
CA ARG A 156 4.59 -4.52 8.33
C ARG A 156 5.46 -5.69 8.80
N GLU A 157 5.59 -5.86 10.11
CA GLU A 157 6.33 -6.96 10.74
C GLU A 157 5.71 -8.31 10.35
N SER A 158 4.38 -8.40 10.32
CA SER A 158 3.65 -9.59 9.86
C SER A 158 3.65 -9.79 8.34
N GLN A 159 4.12 -8.83 7.54
CA GLN A 159 4.16 -8.97 6.08
C GLN A 159 5.41 -9.67 5.57
N SER A 160 6.47 -9.78 6.38
CA SER A 160 7.73 -10.41 5.99
C SER A 160 7.53 -11.86 5.53
N GLY A 161 7.74 -12.16 4.24
CA GLY A 161 7.52 -13.49 3.67
C GLY A 161 6.06 -13.80 3.28
N ILE A 162 5.18 -12.80 3.34
CA ILE A 162 3.71 -12.94 3.28
C ILE A 162 3.06 -11.79 2.48
N ALA A 163 3.88 -10.97 1.81
CA ALA A 163 3.39 -9.90 0.96
C ALA A 163 2.57 -10.48 -0.21
N LEU A 164 1.46 -9.82 -0.53
CA LEU A 164 0.61 -10.15 -1.67
C LEU A 164 0.87 -9.15 -2.80
N CYS A 165 0.84 -9.61 -4.05
CA CYS A 165 1.20 -8.76 -5.19
C CYS A 165 0.18 -8.77 -6.35
N ALA A 166 -0.57 -9.85 -6.56
CA ALA A 166 -1.53 -9.96 -7.66
C ALA A 166 -2.84 -10.60 -7.19
N LEU A 167 -3.95 -10.20 -7.81
CA LEU A 167 -5.28 -10.78 -7.60
C LEU A 167 -5.78 -11.45 -8.88
N ALA A 168 -6.55 -12.53 -8.70
CA ALA A 168 -7.40 -13.10 -9.75
C ALA A 168 -8.69 -13.61 -9.11
N CYS A 169 -9.77 -13.69 -9.88
CA CYS A 169 -11.03 -14.22 -9.39
C CYS A 169 -11.53 -15.32 -10.32
N CYS A 170 -11.96 -16.44 -9.75
CA CYS A 170 -12.50 -17.56 -10.52
C CYS A 170 -13.74 -18.13 -9.83
N ALA A 171 -14.77 -18.44 -10.60
CA ALA A 171 -15.92 -19.21 -10.12
C ALA A 171 -15.62 -20.71 -10.26
N ALA A 172 -16.06 -21.51 -9.30
CA ALA A 172 -16.03 -22.96 -9.43
C ALA A 172 -16.99 -23.42 -10.57
N PRO A 173 -16.70 -24.50 -11.30
CA PRO A 173 -17.64 -25.08 -12.26
C PRO A 173 -18.79 -25.83 -11.54
N GLY A 174 -20.05 -25.60 -11.94
CA GLY A 174 -21.24 -26.28 -11.37
C GLY A 174 -22.48 -25.37 -11.22
N ALA A 175 -23.58 -25.88 -10.66
CA ALA A 175 -24.76 -25.08 -10.30
C ALA A 175 -24.68 -24.63 -8.83
N GLY A 176 -24.84 -23.33 -8.54
CA GLY A 176 -24.76 -22.77 -7.17
C GLY A 176 -23.36 -22.30 -6.72
N THR A 177 -22.54 -21.83 -7.65
CA THR A 177 -21.08 -21.76 -7.53
C THR A 177 -20.56 -20.68 -6.59
N SER A 178 -19.72 -21.07 -5.64
CA SER A 178 -18.91 -20.15 -4.86
C SER A 178 -17.88 -19.48 -5.78
N THR A 179 -17.76 -18.16 -5.61
CA THR A 179 -16.75 -17.35 -6.31
C THR A 179 -15.56 -17.18 -5.38
N HIS A 180 -14.36 -17.49 -5.85
CA HIS A 180 -13.15 -17.42 -5.05
C HIS A 180 -12.24 -16.28 -5.53
N LEU A 181 -11.81 -15.45 -4.59
CA LEU A 181 -10.76 -14.46 -4.82
C LEU A 181 -9.41 -15.06 -4.47
N TRP A 182 -8.49 -15.06 -5.43
CA TRP A 182 -7.13 -15.56 -5.29
C TRP A 182 -6.15 -14.41 -5.19
N ALA A 183 -5.12 -14.57 -4.35
CA ALA A 183 -4.00 -13.65 -4.28
C ALA A 183 -2.66 -14.38 -4.33
N ALA A 184 -1.75 -13.89 -5.16
CA ALA A 184 -0.36 -14.36 -5.19
C ALA A 184 0.46 -13.65 -4.12
N GLY A 185 1.39 -14.37 -3.51
CA GLY A 185 2.34 -13.82 -2.56
C GLY A 185 3.65 -14.60 -2.48
N GLU A 186 4.50 -14.14 -1.56
CA GLU A 186 5.88 -14.64 -1.42
C GLU A 186 5.98 -16.12 -1.00
N ALA A 187 4.93 -16.65 -0.36
CA ALA A 187 4.87 -18.03 0.11
C ALA A 187 3.83 -18.89 -0.63
N GLY A 188 3.41 -18.48 -1.83
CA GLY A 188 2.41 -19.17 -2.65
C GLY A 188 1.14 -18.37 -2.87
N VAL A 189 -0.01 -19.05 -2.91
CA VAL A 189 -1.30 -18.41 -3.19
C VAL A 189 -2.26 -18.51 -2.01
N ARG A 190 -3.08 -17.47 -1.85
CA ARG A 190 -4.18 -17.41 -0.89
C ARG A 190 -5.50 -17.37 -1.62
N VAL A 191 -6.53 -17.90 -0.99
CA VAL A 191 -7.89 -17.93 -1.56
C VAL A 191 -8.94 -17.62 -0.50
N TRP A 192 -9.83 -16.67 -0.82
CA TRP A 192 -11.02 -16.35 -0.04
C TRP A 192 -12.24 -16.85 -0.78
N ASP A 193 -13.11 -17.59 -0.09
CA ASP A 193 -14.47 -17.84 -0.57
C ASP A 193 -15.32 -16.58 -0.30
N LEU A 194 -15.82 -15.96 -1.36
CA LEU A 194 -16.61 -14.74 -1.23
C LEU A 194 -17.98 -14.97 -0.58
N ALA A 195 -18.47 -16.23 -0.55
CA ALA A 195 -19.66 -16.59 0.23
C ALA A 195 -19.42 -16.43 1.75
N ASP A 196 -18.17 -16.57 2.18
CA ASP A 196 -17.74 -16.46 3.57
C ASP A 196 -17.14 -15.08 3.90
N ALA A 197 -17.17 -14.12 2.96
CA ALA A 197 -16.57 -12.80 3.14
C ALA A 197 -17.04 -12.08 4.42
N PHE A 198 -18.29 -12.29 4.84
CA PHE A 198 -18.86 -11.66 6.03
C PHE A 198 -18.74 -12.50 7.31
N ARG A 199 -18.24 -13.74 7.23
CA ARG A 199 -18.11 -14.62 8.39
C ARG A 199 -16.91 -14.23 9.27
N SER A 200 -16.98 -14.65 10.52
CA SER A 200 -15.82 -14.68 11.41
C SER A 200 -14.89 -15.82 11.00
N PRO A 201 -13.56 -15.59 10.97
CA PRO A 201 -12.60 -16.68 10.86
C PRO A 201 -12.67 -17.59 12.10
N THR A 202 -12.60 -18.91 11.86
CA THR A 202 -12.39 -19.91 12.92
C THR A 202 -10.90 -19.92 13.33
N PRO A 203 -10.56 -19.92 14.62
CA PRO A 203 -9.17 -20.01 15.07
C PRO A 203 -8.51 -21.34 14.66
N PRO A 204 -7.16 -21.41 14.55
CA PRO A 204 -6.19 -20.38 14.94
C PRO A 204 -6.00 -19.25 13.90
N ARG A 205 -5.64 -18.06 14.38
CA ARG A 205 -5.44 -16.86 13.56
C ARG A 205 -3.96 -16.68 13.27
N ARG A 206 -3.61 -16.38 12.01
CA ARG A 206 -2.25 -15.96 11.67
C ARG A 206 -2.01 -14.54 12.18
N TRP A 207 -0.84 -14.31 12.76
CA TRP A 207 -0.46 -12.96 13.22
C TRP A 207 -0.55 -11.95 12.07
N GLY A 208 -1.26 -10.86 12.29
CA GLY A 208 -1.50 -9.78 11.31
C GLY A 208 -2.73 -9.96 10.42
N ASP A 209 -3.35 -11.16 10.42
CA ASP A 209 -4.54 -11.48 9.63
C ASP A 209 -5.76 -11.78 10.54
N GLU A 210 -5.72 -11.39 11.82
CA GLU A 210 -6.74 -11.73 12.83
C GLU A 210 -8.13 -11.21 12.48
N ALA A 211 -8.18 -10.07 11.80
CA ALA A 211 -9.40 -9.43 11.35
C ALA A 211 -9.73 -9.70 9.87
N SER A 212 -8.94 -10.53 9.16
CA SER A 212 -9.22 -10.93 7.78
C SER A 212 -10.49 -11.81 7.70
N ALA A 213 -11.15 -11.81 6.54
CA ALA A 213 -12.16 -12.82 6.23
C ALA A 213 -11.52 -14.22 6.14
N PRO A 214 -12.27 -15.31 6.35
CA PRO A 214 -11.74 -16.67 6.23
C PRO A 214 -11.04 -16.90 4.89
N PHE A 215 -9.84 -17.46 4.94
CA PHE A 215 -9.06 -17.79 3.75
C PHE A 215 -8.34 -19.13 3.91
N ARG A 216 -7.94 -19.71 2.79
CA ARG A 216 -7.06 -20.88 2.71
C ARG A 216 -5.75 -20.47 2.04
N GLU A 217 -4.68 -21.20 2.34
CA GLU A 217 -3.36 -20.99 1.72
C GLU A 217 -2.90 -22.26 1.03
N SER A 218 -2.15 -22.10 -0.05
CA SER A 218 -1.41 -23.20 -0.65
C SER A 218 -0.28 -23.69 0.25
N ARG A 219 0.29 -24.85 -0.09
CA ARG A 219 1.62 -25.23 0.40
C ARG A 219 2.63 -24.15 0.01
N LYS A 220 3.73 -24.03 0.77
CA LYS A 220 4.79 -23.08 0.47
C LYS A 220 5.38 -23.37 -0.91
N THR A 221 5.35 -22.38 -1.79
CA THR A 221 6.01 -22.40 -3.09
C THR A 221 7.00 -21.23 -3.18
N PRO A 222 7.89 -21.21 -4.20
CA PRO A 222 8.59 -19.97 -4.57
C PRO A 222 7.61 -18.81 -4.76
N PRO A 223 8.05 -17.55 -4.58
CA PRO A 223 7.18 -16.38 -4.70
C PRO A 223 6.38 -16.37 -6.01
N ALA A 224 5.05 -16.32 -5.88
CA ALA A 224 4.15 -16.10 -7.01
C ALA A 224 4.05 -14.59 -7.26
N ILE A 225 4.20 -14.16 -8.51
CA ILE A 225 4.27 -12.74 -8.89
C ILE A 225 3.17 -12.29 -9.87
N CYS A 226 2.51 -13.23 -10.56
CA CYS A 226 1.36 -12.94 -11.39
C CYS A 226 0.32 -14.07 -11.31
N LEU A 227 -0.95 -13.73 -11.56
CA LEU A 227 -2.06 -14.67 -11.63
C LEU A 227 -2.88 -14.44 -12.91
N VAL A 228 -3.45 -15.52 -13.46
CA VAL A 228 -4.52 -15.43 -14.48
C VAL A 228 -5.58 -16.48 -14.18
N ALA A 229 -6.86 -16.08 -14.24
CA ALA A 229 -7.97 -17.00 -14.07
C ALA A 229 -8.29 -17.71 -15.40
N ASP A 230 -8.58 -19.01 -15.34
CA ASP A 230 -9.05 -19.85 -16.44
C ASP A 230 -10.44 -20.43 -16.11
N PRO A 231 -11.52 -19.64 -16.27
CA PRO A 231 -12.86 -20.11 -15.99
C PRO A 231 -13.28 -21.29 -16.88
N GLY A 232 -12.72 -21.39 -18.10
CA GLY A 232 -13.02 -22.46 -19.05
C GLY A 232 -12.58 -23.84 -18.53
N ARG A 233 -11.45 -23.89 -17.81
CA ARG A 233 -10.93 -25.12 -17.19
C ARG A 233 -11.20 -25.22 -15.68
N GLY A 234 -11.79 -24.19 -15.08
CA GLY A 234 -11.97 -24.10 -13.63
C GLY A 234 -10.62 -24.08 -12.90
N LEU A 235 -9.66 -23.32 -13.41
CA LEU A 235 -8.31 -23.19 -12.84
C LEU A 235 -7.93 -21.73 -12.61
N VAL A 236 -6.94 -21.53 -11.75
CA VAL A 236 -6.16 -20.30 -11.65
C VAL A 236 -4.71 -20.65 -11.87
N TRP A 237 -4.02 -19.90 -12.71
CA TRP A 237 -2.60 -20.08 -13.00
C TRP A 237 -1.76 -19.06 -12.24
N SER A 238 -0.62 -19.49 -11.68
CA SER A 238 0.38 -18.59 -11.07
C SER A 238 1.74 -18.70 -11.75
N GLY A 239 2.36 -17.54 -11.97
CA GLY A 239 3.73 -17.42 -12.45
C GLY A 239 4.67 -17.08 -11.30
N HIS A 240 5.82 -17.75 -11.25
CA HIS A 240 6.75 -17.67 -10.11
C HIS A 240 8.08 -17.02 -10.47
N THR A 241 8.79 -16.50 -9.46
CA THR A 241 10.11 -15.84 -9.62
C THR A 241 11.20 -16.76 -10.14
N ASN A 242 11.07 -18.07 -9.96
CA ASN A 242 12.01 -19.08 -10.46
C ASN A 242 11.66 -19.58 -11.87
N GLY A 243 10.67 -18.98 -12.54
CA GLY A 243 10.26 -19.37 -13.89
C GLY A 243 9.25 -20.51 -13.97
N ARG A 244 8.73 -20.99 -12.83
CA ARG A 244 7.70 -22.03 -12.79
C ARG A 244 6.30 -21.47 -13.08
N ILE A 245 5.46 -22.26 -13.74
CA ILE A 245 4.01 -22.03 -13.83
C ILE A 245 3.29 -23.13 -13.05
N MET A 246 2.30 -22.76 -12.24
CA MET A 246 1.50 -23.68 -11.44
C MET A 246 0.00 -23.44 -11.64
N GLY A 247 -0.79 -24.50 -11.68
CA GLY A 247 -2.24 -24.49 -11.84
C GLY A 247 -2.97 -24.95 -10.59
N TRP A 248 -3.92 -24.15 -10.14
CA TRP A 248 -4.71 -24.34 -8.92
C TRP A 248 -6.17 -24.59 -9.27
N GLY A 249 -6.81 -25.57 -8.63
CA GLY A 249 -8.25 -25.79 -8.80
C GLY A 249 -9.07 -24.60 -8.33
N ALA A 250 -10.06 -24.15 -9.11
CA ALA A 250 -10.94 -23.02 -8.76
C ALA A 250 -11.76 -23.26 -7.48
N ASP A 251 -12.03 -24.53 -7.15
CA ASP A 251 -12.41 -24.95 -5.80
C ASP A 251 -11.24 -25.74 -5.19
N PRO A 252 -10.44 -25.12 -4.31
CA PRO A 252 -9.21 -25.73 -3.81
C PRO A 252 -9.43 -26.93 -2.88
N GLY A 253 -10.67 -27.18 -2.42
CA GLY A 253 -10.91 -28.12 -1.33
C GLY A 253 -10.11 -27.78 -0.06
N PRO A 254 -9.90 -28.76 0.86
CA PRO A 254 -9.16 -28.54 2.11
C PRO A 254 -7.64 -28.38 1.93
N GLU A 255 -7.04 -28.98 0.90
CA GLU A 255 -5.59 -29.03 0.71
C GLU A 255 -5.02 -27.94 -0.23
N ALA A 256 -5.85 -27.03 -0.74
CA ALA A 256 -5.45 -26.05 -1.75
C ALA A 256 -4.73 -26.71 -2.94
N GLY A 257 -5.45 -27.63 -3.59
CA GLY A 257 -4.90 -28.65 -4.47
C GLY A 257 -4.29 -28.11 -5.76
N GLU A 258 -2.96 -27.96 -5.76
CA GLU A 258 -2.15 -27.90 -6.99
C GLU A 258 -2.53 -29.06 -7.92
N ARG A 259 -3.02 -28.71 -9.10
CA ARG A 259 -3.41 -29.66 -10.15
C ARG A 259 -2.20 -30.06 -10.98
N ILE A 260 -1.42 -29.08 -11.43
CA ILE A 260 -0.28 -29.28 -12.33
C ILE A 260 0.74 -28.14 -12.13
N GLY A 261 2.02 -28.39 -12.41
CA GLY A 261 3.03 -27.35 -12.45
C GLY A 261 4.29 -27.80 -13.17
N TRP A 262 4.95 -26.89 -13.88
CA TRP A 262 6.09 -27.19 -14.75
C TRP A 262 7.08 -26.03 -14.86
N ASP A 263 8.31 -26.32 -15.28
CA ASP A 263 9.36 -25.33 -15.44
C ASP A 263 9.22 -24.62 -16.80
N ALA A 264 8.65 -23.42 -16.79
CA ALA A 264 8.28 -22.70 -18.00
C ALA A 264 9.44 -21.88 -18.58
N HIS A 265 10.16 -21.16 -17.72
CA HIS A 265 11.23 -20.23 -18.07
C HIS A 265 12.45 -20.43 -17.16
N ARG A 266 13.62 -19.92 -17.58
CA ARG A 266 14.83 -19.91 -16.75
C ARG A 266 14.83 -18.76 -15.73
N GLY A 267 14.13 -17.68 -16.06
CA GLY A 267 13.93 -16.50 -15.21
C GLY A 267 12.47 -16.32 -14.83
N PRO A 268 12.11 -15.23 -14.12
CA PRO A 268 10.77 -14.99 -13.61
C PRO A 268 9.66 -15.02 -14.68
N VAL A 269 8.47 -15.48 -14.31
CA VAL A 269 7.26 -15.35 -15.14
C VAL A 269 6.52 -14.06 -14.77
N PHE A 270 6.76 -12.97 -15.50
CA PHE A 270 6.20 -11.66 -15.15
C PHE A 270 4.72 -11.52 -15.52
N ALA A 271 4.30 -12.12 -16.64
CA ALA A 271 2.94 -12.00 -17.15
C ALA A 271 2.45 -13.30 -17.75
N MET A 272 1.13 -13.50 -17.71
CA MET A 272 0.44 -14.60 -18.37
C MET A 272 -0.90 -14.12 -18.95
N ALA A 273 -1.33 -14.76 -20.03
CA ALA A 273 -2.66 -14.54 -20.61
C ALA A 273 -3.19 -15.83 -21.23
N ILE A 274 -4.50 -16.01 -21.23
CA ILE A 274 -5.16 -17.14 -21.89
C ILE A 274 -5.78 -16.62 -23.17
N SER A 275 -5.36 -17.21 -24.30
CA SER A 275 -5.87 -16.82 -25.61
C SER A 275 -7.30 -17.34 -25.86
N PRO A 276 -8.03 -16.79 -26.85
CA PRO A 276 -9.39 -17.24 -27.17
C PRO A 276 -9.45 -18.69 -27.68
N TYR A 277 -8.32 -19.23 -28.12
CA TYR A 277 -8.15 -20.62 -28.57
C TYR A 277 -7.72 -21.56 -27.44
N GLY A 278 -7.66 -21.06 -26.20
CA GLY A 278 -7.39 -21.88 -25.02
C GLY A 278 -5.91 -22.05 -24.67
N ASP A 279 -4.98 -21.55 -25.49
CA ASP A 279 -3.55 -21.63 -25.20
C ASP A 279 -3.15 -20.64 -24.10
N LEU A 280 -2.22 -21.07 -23.24
CA LEU A 280 -1.64 -20.24 -22.19
C LEU A 280 -0.38 -19.56 -22.71
N TRP A 281 -0.31 -18.24 -22.60
CA TRP A 281 0.84 -17.42 -23.00
C TRP A 281 1.58 -16.97 -21.74
N SER A 282 2.90 -16.94 -21.81
CA SER A 282 3.75 -16.54 -20.69
C SER A 282 4.93 -15.68 -21.16
N GLY A 283 5.16 -14.58 -20.46
CA GLY A 283 6.24 -13.62 -20.71
C GLY A 283 7.29 -13.65 -19.61
N SER A 284 8.57 -13.56 -20.00
CA SER A 284 9.70 -13.60 -19.07
C SER A 284 10.74 -12.51 -19.38
N GLU A 285 11.89 -12.60 -18.72
CA GLU A 285 13.01 -11.67 -18.90
C GLU A 285 13.56 -11.70 -20.32
N GLY A 286 14.10 -10.56 -20.76
CA GLY A 286 14.80 -10.46 -22.04
C GLY A 286 13.92 -10.60 -23.29
N GLY A 287 12.61 -10.42 -23.17
CA GLY A 287 11.68 -10.43 -24.31
C GLY A 287 11.09 -11.81 -24.66
N ILE A 288 11.39 -12.84 -23.87
CA ILE A 288 10.99 -14.22 -24.17
C ILE A 288 9.48 -14.39 -23.95
N ILE A 289 8.79 -14.89 -24.97
CA ILE A 289 7.37 -15.25 -24.93
C ILE A 289 7.23 -16.71 -25.35
N LYS A 290 6.60 -17.52 -24.48
CA LYS A 290 6.26 -18.92 -24.77
C LYS A 290 4.76 -19.13 -24.75
N VAL A 291 4.29 -19.92 -25.71
CA VAL A 291 2.89 -20.33 -25.84
C VAL A 291 2.78 -21.82 -25.53
N TRP A 292 1.95 -22.18 -24.56
CA TRP A 292 1.68 -23.54 -24.12
C TRP A 292 0.37 -24.04 -24.73
N ASN A 293 0.41 -25.19 -25.40
CA ASN A 293 -0.73 -25.72 -26.13
C ASN A 293 -1.88 -26.13 -25.18
N GLY A 294 -3.08 -25.61 -25.43
CA GLY A 294 -4.26 -25.85 -24.58
C GLY A 294 -4.71 -27.32 -24.55
N GLU A 295 -4.62 -28.03 -25.68
CA GLU A 295 -4.97 -29.46 -25.77
C GLU A 295 -3.98 -30.33 -24.99
N ALA A 296 -2.69 -29.96 -25.02
CA ALA A 296 -1.66 -30.61 -24.21
C ALA A 296 -1.93 -30.41 -22.71
N ILE A 297 -2.29 -29.19 -22.30
CA ILE A 297 -2.66 -28.89 -20.91
C ILE A 297 -3.87 -29.73 -20.48
N GLU A 298 -4.91 -29.82 -21.29
CA GLU A 298 -6.11 -30.61 -20.97
C GLU A 298 -5.83 -32.11 -20.87
N LYS A 299 -5.06 -32.66 -21.81
CA LYS A 299 -4.61 -34.06 -21.72
C LYS A 299 -3.85 -34.31 -20.42
N SER A 300 -2.97 -33.39 -20.02
CA SER A 300 -2.22 -33.50 -18.77
C SER A 300 -3.11 -33.37 -17.52
N LEU A 301 -4.17 -32.56 -17.56
CA LEU A 301 -5.13 -32.42 -16.46
C LEU A 301 -6.03 -33.65 -16.30
N ALA A 302 -6.23 -34.43 -17.36
CA ALA A 302 -6.99 -35.68 -17.33
C ALA A 302 -6.19 -36.87 -16.79
N LEU A 303 -4.86 -36.75 -16.65
CA LEU A 303 -4.03 -37.82 -16.07
C LEU A 303 -4.21 -37.91 -14.56
N GLU A 304 -4.12 -39.14 -14.04
CA GLU A 304 -4.22 -39.41 -12.61
C GLU A 304 -3.09 -38.77 -11.81
N ARG A 305 -3.33 -38.52 -10.52
CA ARG A 305 -2.40 -37.80 -9.63
C ARG A 305 -1.04 -38.49 -9.49
N GLU A 306 -0.96 -39.80 -9.72
CA GLU A 306 0.27 -40.60 -9.68
C GLU A 306 1.18 -40.37 -10.92
N GLU A 307 0.62 -39.83 -12.00
CA GLU A 307 1.33 -39.58 -13.26
C GLU A 307 1.77 -38.11 -13.44
N LYS A 308 1.78 -37.32 -12.36
CA LYS A 308 2.13 -35.89 -12.37
C LYS A 308 3.41 -35.56 -13.16
N CYS A 309 4.45 -36.39 -13.06
CA CYS A 309 5.69 -36.19 -13.81
C CYS A 309 5.47 -36.28 -15.33
N LYS A 310 4.68 -37.26 -15.80
CA LYS A 310 4.31 -37.39 -17.22
C LYS A 310 3.43 -36.21 -17.65
N ALA A 311 2.50 -35.79 -16.80
CA ALA A 311 1.61 -34.65 -17.05
C ALA A 311 2.41 -33.34 -17.26
N SER A 312 3.37 -33.05 -16.37
CA SER A 312 4.24 -31.86 -16.51
C SER A 312 5.12 -31.93 -17.76
N LEU A 313 5.76 -33.08 -18.03
CA LEU A 313 6.62 -33.27 -19.20
C LEU A 313 5.89 -33.10 -20.53
N LEU A 314 4.61 -33.50 -20.59
CA LEU A 314 3.79 -33.34 -21.80
C LEU A 314 3.55 -31.85 -22.11
N VAL A 315 3.28 -31.04 -21.08
CA VAL A 315 3.14 -29.58 -21.24
C VAL A 315 4.49 -28.94 -21.58
N GLU A 316 5.56 -29.33 -20.88
CA GLU A 316 6.92 -28.81 -21.10
C GLU A 316 7.46 -29.03 -22.51
N ARG A 317 6.97 -30.04 -23.23
CA ARG A 317 7.36 -30.33 -24.61
C ARG A 317 6.45 -29.69 -25.65
N SER A 318 5.33 -29.09 -25.23
CA SER A 318 4.30 -28.55 -26.12
C SER A 318 4.51 -27.08 -26.49
N PHE A 319 5.49 -26.39 -25.87
CA PHE A 319 5.61 -24.95 -26.05
C PHE A 319 6.09 -24.55 -27.43
N ILE A 320 5.62 -23.39 -27.87
CA ILE A 320 6.15 -22.66 -29.01
C ILE A 320 6.91 -21.46 -28.46
N ASP A 321 8.19 -21.35 -28.81
CA ASP A 321 9.01 -20.19 -28.49
C ASP A 321 8.91 -19.15 -29.62
N LEU A 322 8.14 -18.10 -29.36
CA LEU A 322 7.88 -17.07 -30.37
C LEU A 322 9.12 -16.27 -30.71
N TRP A 323 10.09 -16.18 -29.79
CA TRP A 323 11.35 -15.48 -30.07
C TRP A 323 12.10 -16.15 -31.22
N THR A 324 12.12 -17.48 -31.24
CA THR A 324 12.79 -18.25 -32.29
C THR A 324 12.11 -18.15 -33.65
N MET A 325 10.79 -17.92 -33.68
CA MET A 325 10.02 -17.77 -34.93
C MET A 325 10.27 -16.46 -35.66
N VAL A 326 10.69 -15.41 -34.94
CA VAL A 326 10.88 -14.06 -35.51
C VAL A 326 12.37 -13.71 -35.68
N SER A 327 13.28 -14.56 -35.21
CA SER A 327 14.73 -14.33 -35.27
C SER A 327 15.35 -14.96 -36.52
N ASP A 328 15.15 -14.39 -37.71
CA ASP A 328 15.83 -14.84 -38.93
C ASP A 328 17.20 -14.13 -39.10
N GLY A 329 18.26 -14.91 -39.31
CA GLY A 329 19.60 -14.38 -39.64
C GLY A 329 20.31 -13.56 -38.54
N GLY A 330 19.79 -13.55 -37.31
CA GLY A 330 20.40 -12.87 -36.15
C GLY A 330 19.84 -11.47 -35.83
N ALA A 331 18.83 -10.99 -36.56
CA ALA A 331 18.12 -9.75 -36.25
C ALA A 331 16.69 -10.06 -35.76
N CYS A 332 16.38 -9.74 -34.50
CA CYS A 332 15.02 -9.85 -33.95
C CYS A 332 14.36 -8.46 -33.93
N PRO A 333 13.13 -8.30 -34.45
CA PRO A 333 12.40 -7.04 -34.42
C PRO A 333 11.85 -6.71 -33.01
N LEU A 334 11.85 -7.68 -32.09
CA LEU A 334 11.41 -7.45 -30.72
C LEU A 334 12.55 -6.87 -29.87
N PRO A 335 12.27 -5.85 -29.03
CA PRO A 335 13.23 -5.36 -28.05
C PRO A 335 13.60 -6.47 -27.06
N SER A 336 14.88 -6.59 -26.72
CA SER A 336 15.36 -7.50 -25.66
C SER A 336 15.07 -6.92 -24.27
N VAL A 337 13.80 -6.62 -24.00
CA VAL A 337 13.26 -6.01 -22.77
C VAL A 337 12.25 -6.97 -22.16
N ASP A 338 12.20 -7.02 -20.82
CA ASP A 338 11.28 -7.90 -20.08
C ASP A 338 9.81 -7.73 -20.53
N VAL A 339 9.11 -8.85 -20.73
CA VAL A 339 7.68 -8.84 -21.09
C VAL A 339 6.87 -8.78 -19.80
N LYS A 340 6.50 -7.56 -19.41
CA LYS A 340 5.83 -7.30 -18.12
C LYS A 340 4.32 -7.41 -18.17
N LEU A 341 3.71 -7.27 -19.35
CA LEU A 341 2.26 -7.32 -19.52
C LEU A 341 1.92 -8.20 -20.72
N LEU A 342 0.91 -9.04 -20.53
CA LEU A 342 0.25 -9.80 -21.59
C LEU A 342 -1.25 -9.57 -21.49
N LEU A 343 -1.90 -9.34 -22.63
CA LEU A 343 -3.34 -9.11 -22.72
C LEU A 343 -3.90 -9.93 -23.87
N SER A 344 -4.97 -10.68 -23.60
CA SER A 344 -5.73 -11.37 -24.65
C SER A 344 -6.81 -10.43 -25.21
N ASP A 345 -6.73 -10.12 -26.50
CA ASP A 345 -7.83 -9.47 -27.24
C ASP A 345 -8.79 -10.57 -27.71
N ASN A 346 -9.76 -10.88 -26.83
CA ASN A 346 -10.79 -11.86 -27.12
C ASN A 346 -11.75 -11.41 -28.22
N SER A 347 -11.86 -10.11 -28.50
CA SER A 347 -12.73 -9.61 -29.57
C SER A 347 -12.20 -9.96 -30.95
N ARG A 348 -10.89 -9.90 -31.17
CA ARG A 348 -10.26 -10.03 -32.50
C ARG A 348 -9.30 -11.20 -32.61
N SER A 349 -9.25 -12.07 -31.61
CA SER A 349 -8.35 -13.22 -31.61
C SER A 349 -6.88 -12.83 -31.70
N LYS A 350 -6.45 -11.84 -30.90
CA LYS A 350 -5.04 -11.40 -30.81
C LYS A 350 -4.51 -11.53 -29.40
N VAL A 351 -3.19 -11.54 -29.26
CA VAL A 351 -2.50 -11.36 -27.97
C VAL A 351 -1.58 -10.16 -28.08
N TRP A 352 -1.61 -9.30 -27.08
CA TRP A 352 -0.73 -8.14 -26.94
C TRP A 352 0.34 -8.47 -25.90
N SER A 353 1.59 -8.20 -26.23
CA SER A 353 2.70 -8.23 -25.28
C SER A 353 3.32 -6.85 -25.15
N ALA A 354 3.54 -6.37 -23.93
CA ALA A 354 4.13 -5.07 -23.69
C ALA A 354 5.39 -5.16 -22.83
N GLY A 355 6.42 -4.41 -23.26
CA GLY A 355 7.49 -3.94 -22.41
C GLY A 355 7.18 -2.55 -21.88
N TYR A 356 8.20 -1.81 -21.45
CA TYR A 356 8.03 -0.45 -20.91
C TYR A 356 7.65 0.60 -21.96
N LEU A 357 8.21 0.48 -23.18
CA LEU A 357 8.13 1.51 -24.22
C LEU A 357 7.60 0.99 -25.56
N SER A 358 7.15 -0.26 -25.62
CA SER A 358 6.74 -0.90 -26.86
C SER A 358 5.70 -2.01 -26.64
N PHE A 359 4.85 -2.19 -27.64
CA PHE A 359 3.84 -3.22 -27.75
C PHE A 359 4.09 -4.07 -28.99
N ALA A 360 3.86 -5.38 -28.87
CA ALA A 360 3.84 -6.31 -29.99
C ALA A 360 2.47 -7.01 -30.05
N LEU A 361 1.89 -7.05 -31.24
CA LEU A 361 0.60 -7.66 -31.53
C LEU A 361 0.83 -9.00 -32.21
N TRP A 362 0.20 -10.04 -31.69
CA TRP A 362 0.32 -11.41 -32.16
C TRP A 362 -1.04 -11.95 -32.60
N ASP A 363 -1.09 -12.71 -33.68
CA ASP A 363 -2.26 -13.50 -34.01
C ASP A 363 -2.36 -14.68 -33.01
N SER A 364 -3.46 -14.76 -32.28
CA SER A 364 -3.60 -15.77 -31.25
C SER A 364 -3.78 -17.19 -31.80
N ARG A 365 -4.11 -17.34 -33.10
CA ARG A 365 -4.32 -18.63 -33.78
C ARG A 365 -3.07 -19.08 -34.51
N THR A 366 -2.49 -18.24 -35.37
CA THR A 366 -1.31 -18.58 -36.19
C THR A 366 0.01 -18.38 -35.44
N LYS A 367 -0.02 -17.63 -34.33
CA LYS A 367 1.16 -17.24 -33.52
C LYS A 367 2.11 -16.29 -34.25
N GLU A 368 1.69 -15.74 -35.38
CA GLU A 368 2.49 -14.81 -36.18
C GLU A 368 2.52 -13.42 -35.53
N LEU A 369 3.68 -12.76 -35.63
CA LEU A 369 3.84 -11.37 -35.23
C LEU A 369 3.21 -10.46 -36.28
N LEU A 370 2.21 -9.68 -35.88
CA LEU A 370 1.44 -8.82 -36.78
C LEU A 370 2.02 -7.41 -36.87
N LYS A 371 2.43 -6.83 -35.74
CA LYS A 371 2.86 -5.43 -35.65
C LYS A 371 3.66 -5.19 -34.37
N VAL A 372 4.67 -4.32 -34.44
CA VAL A 372 5.37 -3.78 -33.27
C VAL A 372 5.25 -2.26 -33.29
N VAL A 373 4.79 -1.68 -32.19
CA VAL A 373 4.58 -0.23 -32.04
C VAL A 373 5.22 0.29 -30.76
N ASN A 374 5.70 1.53 -30.77
CA ASN A 374 6.16 2.21 -29.57
C ASN A 374 4.99 2.85 -28.80
N VAL A 375 5.28 3.45 -27.64
CA VAL A 375 4.29 4.18 -26.81
C VAL A 375 3.62 5.37 -27.52
N ASP A 376 4.23 5.90 -28.58
CA ASP A 376 3.63 6.97 -29.40
C ASP A 376 2.77 6.44 -30.54
N GLY A 377 2.69 5.12 -30.72
CA GLY A 377 1.95 4.45 -31.79
C GLY A 377 2.65 4.45 -33.14
N GLN A 378 3.94 4.78 -33.17
CA GLN A 378 4.77 4.64 -34.36
C GLN A 378 5.21 3.18 -34.52
N VAL A 379 5.16 2.68 -35.76
CA VAL A 379 5.62 1.33 -36.12
C VAL A 379 7.14 1.31 -36.08
N ASP A 380 7.72 0.28 -35.45
CA ASP A 380 9.18 0.10 -35.48
C ASP A 380 9.62 -0.31 -36.89
N THR A 381 10.32 0.60 -37.57
CA THR A 381 10.78 0.43 -38.97
C THR A 381 11.76 -0.73 -39.16
N ARG A 382 12.29 -1.34 -38.09
CA ARG A 382 13.06 -2.59 -38.18
C ARG A 382 12.22 -3.77 -38.70
N PHE A 383 10.90 -3.71 -38.52
CA PHE A 383 9.96 -4.73 -38.94
C PHE A 383 9.72 -4.73 -40.48
N ASP A 384 9.66 -3.55 -41.10
CA ASP A 384 9.41 -3.41 -42.55
C ASP A 384 10.58 -3.92 -43.42
N VAL A 385 11.79 -3.97 -42.88
CA VAL A 385 12.98 -4.47 -43.60
C VAL A 385 12.97 -6.01 -43.71
N LEU A 386 12.24 -6.70 -42.83
CA LEU A 386 12.13 -8.17 -42.82
C LEU A 386 10.88 -8.69 -43.55
N SER A 387 9.78 -7.92 -43.57
CA SER A 387 8.54 -8.30 -44.26
C SER A 387 8.58 -8.14 -45.79
N ALA A 388 9.58 -7.43 -46.33
CA ALA A 388 9.71 -7.14 -47.76
C ALA A 388 10.50 -8.18 -48.59
N GLN A 389 10.73 -9.40 -48.09
CA GLN A 389 11.42 -10.44 -48.87
C GLN A 389 10.45 -11.33 -49.65
N ASP A 390 10.40 -11.11 -50.97
CA ASP A 390 9.74 -12.00 -51.93
C ASP A 390 10.42 -13.39 -52.00
N PRO A 391 9.69 -14.50 -52.24
CA PRO A 391 10.25 -15.87 -52.16
C PRO A 391 11.10 -16.31 -53.37
N TYR A 392 11.39 -15.44 -54.34
CA TYR A 392 12.12 -15.80 -55.55
C TYR A 392 13.20 -14.77 -55.88
N GLY A 393 14.42 -15.04 -55.43
CA GLY A 393 15.58 -14.21 -55.75
C GLY A 393 16.86 -14.81 -55.20
N TYR A 394 17.33 -15.89 -55.81
CA TYR A 394 18.69 -16.38 -55.60
C TYR A 394 19.69 -15.38 -56.22
N GLU A 395 20.80 -15.19 -55.52
CA GLU A 395 22.06 -14.58 -55.95
C GLU A 395 22.29 -13.07 -55.76
N THR A 396 23.42 -12.83 -55.09
CA THR A 396 24.32 -11.66 -55.20
C THR A 396 24.00 -10.46 -54.31
N LYS A 397 24.67 -10.42 -53.14
CA LYS A 397 25.60 -9.34 -52.75
C LYS A 397 26.24 -9.61 -51.38
N GLN A 398 27.34 -10.35 -51.40
CA GLN A 398 28.49 -10.00 -50.56
C GLN A 398 29.16 -8.77 -51.19
N ASN A 399 29.31 -7.69 -50.43
CA ASN A 399 30.49 -6.79 -50.43
C ASN A 399 30.18 -5.53 -49.61
N LEU A 400 31.10 -5.18 -48.70
CA LEU A 400 31.07 -4.18 -47.60
C LEU A 400 30.86 -4.93 -46.27
N PHE A 401 31.89 -5.48 -45.61
CA PHE A 401 33.10 -4.79 -45.15
C PHE A 401 34.31 -5.73 -45.19
N SER A 402 35.41 -5.22 -45.77
CA SER A 402 36.74 -5.83 -45.72
C SER A 402 37.40 -5.60 -44.36
N SER A 403 37.94 -6.65 -43.75
CA SER A 403 39.02 -6.55 -42.76
C SER A 403 40.23 -7.36 -43.27
N PRO A 404 41.47 -6.89 -43.05
CA PRO A 404 42.63 -7.46 -43.71
C PRO A 404 43.12 -8.75 -43.03
N LYS A 405 43.55 -9.72 -43.85
CA LYS A 405 44.23 -10.95 -43.42
C LYS A 405 45.65 -10.64 -42.93
N LYS A 406 46.08 -11.29 -41.84
CA LYS A 406 47.48 -11.69 -41.63
C LYS A 406 47.55 -13.08 -40.98
N GLU A 407 48.45 -13.91 -41.49
CA GLU A 407 48.57 -15.36 -41.30
C GLU A 407 49.19 -15.84 -39.97
N LYS A 408 48.67 -17.00 -39.51
CA LYS A 408 49.27 -18.21 -38.86
C LYS A 408 50.44 -18.10 -37.87
N ALA A 409 50.22 -18.68 -36.67
CA ALA A 409 50.96 -19.86 -36.15
C ALA A 409 50.22 -20.52 -34.96
N ARG A 410 50.55 -21.79 -34.68
CA ARG A 410 49.83 -22.84 -33.92
C ARG A 410 49.80 -22.69 -32.38
N SER A 411 48.65 -23.03 -31.77
CA SER A 411 48.29 -23.67 -30.46
C SER A 411 49.15 -23.49 -29.18
N PRO A 412 48.69 -23.78 -27.93
CA PRO A 412 47.34 -24.09 -27.39
C PRO A 412 47.01 -23.34 -26.07
N VAL A 413 45.86 -22.65 -25.90
CA VAL A 413 45.43 -22.24 -24.53
C VAL A 413 43.91 -22.22 -24.39
N ASN A 414 43.39 -23.25 -23.72
CA ASN A 414 41.98 -23.48 -23.39
C ASN A 414 41.54 -22.74 -22.10
N PHE A 415 42.07 -21.53 -21.86
CA PHE A 415 41.80 -20.72 -20.66
C PHE A 415 41.13 -19.37 -20.99
N PHE A 416 41.39 -18.80 -22.18
CA PHE A 416 40.84 -17.49 -22.56
C PHE A 416 39.43 -17.52 -23.17
N GLN A 417 38.90 -18.68 -23.58
CA GLN A 417 37.53 -18.79 -24.11
C GLN A 417 36.46 -18.68 -23.01
N ARG A 418 36.74 -19.18 -21.79
CA ARG A 418 35.85 -19.02 -20.62
C ARG A 418 35.87 -17.58 -20.09
N SER A 419 37.03 -16.93 -20.13
CA SER A 419 37.18 -15.50 -19.82
C SER A 419 36.43 -14.62 -20.81
N ARG A 420 36.48 -14.91 -22.12
CA ARG A 420 35.75 -14.15 -23.15
C ARG A 420 34.23 -14.35 -23.09
N ASN A 421 33.74 -15.55 -22.76
CA ASN A 421 32.30 -15.79 -22.54
C ASN A 421 31.79 -15.18 -21.22
N ALA A 422 32.62 -15.14 -20.17
CA ALA A 422 32.31 -14.44 -18.93
C ALA A 422 32.35 -12.91 -19.09
N LEU A 423 33.29 -12.39 -19.89
CA LEU A 423 33.41 -10.96 -20.20
C LEU A 423 32.30 -10.48 -21.14
N MET A 424 31.86 -11.31 -22.09
CA MET A 424 30.68 -11.04 -22.92
C MET A 424 29.38 -11.12 -22.10
N GLY A 425 29.25 -12.07 -21.16
CA GLY A 425 28.13 -12.13 -20.21
C GLY A 425 28.10 -10.95 -19.23
N ALA A 426 29.27 -10.47 -18.79
CA ALA A 426 29.41 -9.27 -17.97
C ALA A 426 29.17 -7.99 -18.77
N ALA A 427 29.62 -7.89 -20.03
CA ALA A 427 29.36 -6.76 -20.90
C ALA A 427 27.89 -6.67 -21.34
N ASP A 428 27.19 -7.80 -21.40
CA ASP A 428 25.74 -7.88 -21.65
C ASP A 428 24.93 -7.57 -20.39
N ALA A 429 25.40 -7.99 -19.20
CA ALA A 429 24.85 -7.54 -17.92
C ALA A 429 25.08 -6.03 -17.70
N VAL A 430 26.26 -5.50 -18.04
CA VAL A 430 26.58 -4.07 -18.03
C VAL A 430 25.77 -3.32 -19.08
N ARG A 431 25.49 -3.90 -20.26
CA ARG A 431 24.54 -3.33 -21.22
C ARG A 431 23.10 -3.37 -20.73
N ARG A 432 22.67 -4.41 -20.00
CA ARG A 432 21.35 -4.44 -19.34
C ARG A 432 21.24 -3.40 -18.22
N VAL A 433 22.30 -3.17 -17.47
CA VAL A 433 22.39 -2.13 -16.42
C VAL A 433 22.53 -0.73 -17.02
N ALA A 434 23.29 -0.57 -18.11
CA ALA A 434 23.44 0.69 -18.85
C ALA A 434 22.21 1.02 -19.70
N ALA A 435 21.47 0.03 -20.19
CA ALA A 435 20.12 0.22 -20.71
C ALA A 435 19.20 0.65 -19.56
N LYS A 436 19.30 0.06 -18.36
CA LYS A 436 18.57 0.51 -17.15
C LYS A 436 18.96 1.91 -16.66
N ALA A 437 20.19 2.37 -16.92
CA ALA A 437 20.75 3.63 -16.42
C ALA A 437 20.84 4.74 -17.49
N GLY A 438 20.58 4.41 -18.76
CA GLY A 438 20.62 5.34 -19.90
C GLY A 438 19.26 5.95 -20.26
N PHE A 439 18.19 5.62 -19.51
CA PHE A 439 16.91 6.29 -19.66
C PHE A 439 16.96 7.61 -18.90
N GLY A 440 16.99 8.72 -19.65
CA GLY A 440 16.44 9.97 -19.15
C GLY A 440 15.03 9.72 -18.62
N ASP A 441 14.66 10.44 -17.56
CA ASP A 441 13.39 10.40 -16.83
C ASP A 441 12.15 10.13 -17.73
N ASP A 442 11.87 8.85 -18.03
CA ASP A 442 10.89 8.49 -19.06
C ASP A 442 9.51 8.32 -18.42
N THR A 443 8.96 9.46 -18.05
CA THR A 443 7.67 9.61 -17.36
C THR A 443 6.50 8.91 -18.07
N ARG A 444 6.64 8.48 -19.34
CA ARG A 444 5.57 7.83 -20.13
C ARG A 444 5.61 6.29 -20.15
N ARG A 445 6.53 5.66 -19.43
CA ARG A 445 6.62 4.21 -19.30
C ARG A 445 5.25 3.56 -19.02
N THR A 446 4.92 2.50 -19.77
CA THR A 446 3.68 1.74 -19.57
C THR A 446 3.77 0.83 -18.35
N GLU A 447 2.76 0.89 -17.49
CA GLU A 447 2.66 0.12 -16.23
C GLU A 447 1.45 -0.82 -16.20
N ALA A 448 0.39 -0.48 -16.92
CA ALA A 448 -0.86 -1.24 -16.94
C ALA A 448 -1.46 -1.31 -18.34
N LEU A 449 -2.18 -2.40 -18.64
CA LEU A 449 -2.77 -2.69 -19.94
C LEU A 449 -4.07 -3.48 -19.76
N VAL A 450 -5.16 -3.09 -20.43
CA VAL A 450 -6.45 -3.81 -20.40
C VAL A 450 -7.22 -3.64 -21.71
N MET A 451 -8.13 -4.57 -22.02
CA MET A 451 -9.12 -4.43 -23.11
C MET A 451 -10.48 -4.02 -22.53
N SER A 452 -11.18 -3.09 -23.17
CA SER A 452 -12.57 -2.75 -22.86
C SER A 452 -13.59 -3.55 -23.69
N MET A 453 -14.84 -3.60 -23.23
CA MET A 453 -15.91 -4.38 -23.88
C MET A 453 -16.25 -3.94 -25.32
N ASP A 454 -15.90 -2.72 -25.73
CA ASP A 454 -16.00 -2.25 -27.13
C ASP A 454 -14.81 -2.70 -28.00
N GLY A 455 -13.89 -3.48 -27.44
CA GLY A 455 -12.68 -3.97 -28.10
C GLY A 455 -11.56 -2.93 -28.19
N MET A 456 -11.64 -1.79 -27.50
CA MET A 456 -10.50 -0.88 -27.42
C MET A 456 -9.47 -1.39 -26.41
N ILE A 457 -8.22 -0.97 -26.60
CA ILE A 457 -7.10 -1.31 -25.70
C ILE A 457 -6.72 -0.05 -24.94
N TRP A 458 -6.47 -0.19 -23.64
CA TRP A 458 -6.18 0.91 -22.73
C TRP A 458 -4.88 0.67 -22.00
N THR A 459 -4.00 1.68 -22.00
CA THR A 459 -2.69 1.65 -21.34
C THR A 459 -2.60 2.72 -20.27
N GLY A 460 -1.97 2.41 -19.14
CA GLY A 460 -1.65 3.38 -18.09
C GLY A 460 -0.15 3.61 -17.98
N SER A 461 0.25 4.87 -17.79
CA SER A 461 1.65 5.29 -17.77
C SER A 461 2.13 5.79 -16.39
N ALA A 462 3.45 5.85 -16.21
CA ALA A 462 4.11 6.28 -14.99
C ALA A 462 3.86 7.75 -14.58
N ASN A 463 3.47 8.61 -15.51
CA ASN A 463 3.06 10.01 -15.27
C ASN A 463 1.57 10.17 -14.91
N GLY A 464 0.83 9.07 -14.81
CA GLY A 464 -0.60 9.09 -14.53
C GLY A 464 -1.51 9.21 -15.77
N SER A 465 -0.96 9.26 -16.98
CA SER A 465 -1.77 9.29 -18.19
C SER A 465 -2.35 7.91 -18.53
N VAL A 466 -3.52 7.93 -19.17
CA VAL A 466 -4.25 6.76 -19.66
C VAL A 466 -4.49 6.96 -21.15
N ALA A 467 -3.98 6.07 -22.00
CA ALA A 467 -4.13 6.17 -23.44
C ALA A 467 -5.01 5.06 -24.01
N GLN A 468 -5.83 5.42 -24.99
CA GLN A 468 -6.73 4.53 -25.72
C GLN A 468 -6.13 4.19 -27.08
N TRP A 469 -6.29 2.93 -27.47
CA TRP A 469 -5.74 2.34 -28.69
C TRP A 469 -6.81 1.50 -29.38
N ASP A 470 -6.76 1.45 -30.71
CA ASP A 470 -7.55 0.48 -31.45
C ASP A 470 -6.95 -0.93 -31.38
N GLY A 471 -7.73 -1.93 -31.79
CA GLY A 471 -7.27 -3.33 -31.86
C GLY A 471 -6.18 -3.62 -32.90
N SER A 472 -5.76 -2.61 -33.65
CA SER A 472 -4.74 -2.68 -34.69
C SER A 472 -3.43 -2.02 -34.26
N GLY A 473 -3.34 -1.55 -33.02
CA GLY A 473 -2.13 -0.89 -32.50
C GLY A 473 -1.97 0.54 -32.97
N ASN A 474 -3.06 1.25 -33.28
CA ASN A 474 -3.04 2.69 -33.52
C ASN A 474 -3.51 3.42 -32.26
N ARG A 475 -2.74 4.44 -31.87
CA ARG A 475 -3.07 5.28 -30.72
C ARG A 475 -4.18 6.26 -31.10
N LEU A 476 -5.23 6.33 -30.29
CA LEU A 476 -6.41 7.16 -30.56
C LEU A 476 -6.40 8.43 -29.73
N GLN A 477 -6.39 8.29 -28.40
CA GLN A 477 -6.55 9.40 -27.46
C GLN A 477 -5.71 9.18 -26.20
N GLU A 478 -5.40 10.25 -25.48
CA GLU A 478 -4.72 10.22 -24.18
C GLU A 478 -5.44 11.15 -23.19
N PHE A 479 -5.63 10.65 -21.98
CA PHE A 479 -6.31 11.32 -20.89
C PHE A 479 -5.36 11.44 -19.71
N GLN A 480 -5.37 12.57 -19.01
CA GLN A 480 -4.58 12.75 -17.79
C GLN A 480 -5.44 13.42 -16.71
N HIS A 481 -6.15 12.59 -15.95
CA HIS A 481 -7.00 13.03 -14.84
C HIS A 481 -6.28 13.01 -13.49
N HIS A 482 -5.06 12.51 -13.46
CA HIS A 482 -4.28 12.32 -12.25
C HIS A 482 -2.78 12.33 -12.54
N SER A 483 -1.96 12.78 -11.59
CA SER A 483 -0.51 12.95 -11.78
C SER A 483 0.33 11.79 -11.25
N SER A 484 -0.22 10.95 -10.38
CA SER A 484 0.48 9.79 -9.83
C SER A 484 0.49 8.65 -10.87
N SER A 485 1.56 7.85 -10.90
CA SER A 485 1.69 6.68 -11.78
C SER A 485 0.47 5.77 -11.72
N VAL A 486 -0.04 5.37 -12.90
CA VAL A 486 -1.03 4.29 -13.01
C VAL A 486 -0.33 2.97 -12.69
N GLN A 487 -0.92 2.16 -11.82
CA GLN A 487 -0.34 0.88 -11.39
C GLN A 487 -1.19 -0.31 -11.86
N SER A 488 -2.49 -0.12 -12.01
CA SER A 488 -3.40 -1.16 -12.50
C SER A 488 -4.61 -0.55 -13.20
N ILE A 489 -5.12 -1.22 -14.23
CA ILE A 489 -6.37 -0.87 -14.91
C ILE A 489 -7.20 -2.14 -15.05
N PHE A 490 -8.50 -2.06 -14.81
CA PHE A 490 -9.43 -3.17 -14.97
C PHE A 490 -10.72 -2.70 -15.66
N ASN A 491 -11.18 -3.45 -16.65
CA ASN A 491 -12.47 -3.20 -17.30
C ASN A 491 -13.57 -4.08 -16.70
N PHE A 492 -14.72 -3.48 -16.44
CA PHE A 492 -15.94 -4.23 -16.18
C PHE A 492 -17.14 -3.55 -16.84
N GLY A 493 -17.77 -4.27 -17.79
CA GLY A 493 -18.86 -3.72 -18.59
C GLY A 493 -18.42 -2.45 -19.32
N THR A 494 -19.13 -1.35 -19.10
CA THR A 494 -18.84 -0.05 -19.74
C THR A 494 -18.00 0.88 -18.87
N ARG A 495 -17.34 0.36 -17.83
CA ARG A 495 -16.56 1.15 -16.88
C ARG A 495 -15.11 0.68 -16.84
N LEU A 496 -14.20 1.62 -16.75
CA LEU A 496 -12.77 1.40 -16.57
C LEU A 496 -12.36 1.87 -15.18
N TRP A 497 -11.78 0.97 -14.39
CA TRP A 497 -11.26 1.24 -13.07
C TRP A 497 -9.75 1.43 -13.18
N VAL A 498 -9.23 2.56 -12.71
CA VAL A 498 -7.82 2.92 -12.78
C VAL A 498 -7.29 3.08 -11.36
N GLY A 499 -6.27 2.30 -11.00
CA GLY A 499 -5.61 2.35 -9.71
C GLY A 499 -4.24 3.01 -9.78
N TYR A 500 -3.93 3.87 -8.82
CA TYR A 500 -2.74 4.72 -8.82
C TYR A 500 -1.73 4.38 -7.72
N MET A 501 -0.50 4.87 -7.88
CA MET A 501 0.62 4.72 -6.94
C MET A 501 0.36 5.36 -5.57
N ASP A 502 -0.44 6.40 -5.48
CA ASP A 502 -0.79 7.04 -4.20
C ASP A 502 -2.01 6.42 -3.50
N GLY A 503 -2.58 5.36 -4.08
CA GLY A 503 -3.73 4.65 -3.51
C GLY A 503 -5.09 5.20 -3.95
N ASN A 504 -5.13 6.17 -4.86
CA ASN A 504 -6.38 6.61 -5.49
C ASN A 504 -6.92 5.58 -6.48
N ILE A 505 -8.24 5.54 -6.61
CA ILE A 505 -8.95 4.86 -7.70
C ILE A 505 -9.79 5.89 -8.47
N GLN A 506 -9.76 5.83 -9.79
CA GLN A 506 -10.65 6.60 -10.66
C GLN A 506 -11.48 5.66 -11.54
N LEU A 507 -12.67 6.11 -11.86
CA LEU A 507 -13.63 5.41 -12.70
C LEU A 507 -13.87 6.24 -13.96
N LEU A 508 -13.63 5.64 -15.12
CA LEU A 508 -13.82 6.25 -16.43
C LEU A 508 -14.92 5.51 -17.19
N ASP A 509 -15.63 6.21 -18.06
CA ASP A 509 -16.40 5.56 -19.13
C ASP A 509 -15.48 5.14 -20.29
N LEU A 510 -16.06 4.51 -21.32
CA LEU A 510 -15.32 4.05 -22.51
C LEU A 510 -14.93 5.20 -23.45
N ASP A 511 -15.43 6.40 -23.22
CA ASP A 511 -15.05 7.62 -23.94
C ASP A 511 -13.92 8.38 -23.20
N GLY A 512 -13.47 7.87 -22.04
CA GLY A 512 -12.41 8.45 -21.21
C GLY A 512 -12.86 9.56 -20.26
N ASN A 513 -14.17 9.78 -20.09
CA ASN A 513 -14.70 10.76 -19.15
C ASN A 513 -14.68 10.23 -17.72
N LEU A 514 -14.34 11.10 -16.77
CA LEU A 514 -14.31 10.76 -15.35
C LEU A 514 -15.72 10.65 -14.77
N LEU A 515 -16.08 9.45 -14.32
CA LEU A 515 -17.33 9.15 -13.62
C LEU A 515 -17.23 9.38 -12.11
N GLY A 516 -16.03 9.25 -11.55
CA GLY A 516 -15.77 9.49 -10.13
C GLY A 516 -14.39 8.98 -9.70
N GLY A 517 -13.99 9.29 -8.47
CA GLY A 517 -12.74 8.78 -7.92
C GLY A 517 -12.63 9.06 -6.42
N TRP A 518 -11.83 8.24 -5.73
CA TRP A 518 -11.62 8.36 -4.28
C TRP A 518 -10.32 7.69 -3.84
N ILE A 519 -9.88 8.00 -2.61
CA ILE A 519 -8.75 7.33 -1.98
C ILE A 519 -9.20 5.93 -1.53
N ALA A 520 -8.77 4.91 -2.26
CA ALA A 520 -9.07 3.51 -1.93
C ALA A 520 -8.19 3.02 -0.78
N HIS A 521 -6.90 3.33 -0.81
CA HIS A 521 -5.88 2.90 0.15
C HIS A 521 -4.87 4.01 0.47
N SER A 522 -4.07 3.84 1.52
CA SER A 522 -2.96 4.76 1.86
C SER A 522 -1.63 4.33 1.23
N SER A 523 -1.68 3.51 0.18
CA SER A 523 -0.55 2.78 -0.42
C SER A 523 -0.93 2.41 -1.87
N PRO A 524 0.05 2.18 -2.77
CA PRO A 524 -0.20 1.91 -4.19
C PRO A 524 -1.23 0.79 -4.44
N ILE A 525 -2.09 0.94 -5.45
CA ILE A 525 -3.01 -0.12 -5.89
C ILE A 525 -2.29 -1.04 -6.87
N LEU A 526 -1.81 -2.18 -6.37
CA LEU A 526 -0.99 -3.12 -7.14
C LEU A 526 -1.79 -3.95 -8.14
N SER A 527 -2.99 -4.37 -7.76
CA SER A 527 -3.79 -5.30 -8.57
C SER A 527 -5.28 -5.17 -8.27
N MET A 528 -6.09 -5.50 -9.27
CA MET A 528 -7.55 -5.49 -9.20
C MET A 528 -8.15 -6.76 -9.80
N ALA A 529 -9.25 -7.24 -9.22
CA ALA A 529 -10.00 -8.37 -9.75
C ALA A 529 -11.49 -8.23 -9.41
N VAL A 530 -12.37 -8.64 -10.32
CA VAL A 530 -13.83 -8.61 -10.12
C VAL A 530 -14.34 -9.98 -9.68
N GLY A 531 -15.14 -9.99 -8.61
CA GLY A 531 -15.77 -11.19 -8.05
C GLY A 531 -17.10 -10.88 -7.39
N SER A 532 -18.09 -11.76 -7.58
CA SER A 532 -19.46 -11.60 -7.09
C SER A 532 -20.09 -10.27 -7.53
N SER A 533 -20.24 -9.26 -6.66
CA SER A 533 -20.76 -7.93 -7.02
C SER A 533 -19.75 -6.81 -6.71
N TYR A 534 -18.47 -7.16 -6.62
CA TYR A 534 -17.41 -6.26 -6.19
C TYR A 534 -16.23 -6.27 -7.16
N ILE A 535 -15.56 -5.11 -7.26
CA ILE A 535 -14.17 -5.04 -7.68
C ILE A 535 -13.28 -4.98 -6.45
N PHE A 536 -12.36 -5.92 -6.33
CA PHE A 536 -11.37 -5.98 -5.26
C PHE A 536 -10.10 -5.26 -5.68
N THR A 537 -9.52 -4.52 -4.74
CA THR A 537 -8.27 -3.78 -4.88
C THR A 537 -7.28 -4.27 -3.84
N LEU A 538 -6.07 -4.62 -4.28
CA LEU A 538 -4.95 -5.00 -3.43
C LEU A 538 -3.96 -3.82 -3.31
N ALA A 539 -3.69 -3.42 -2.09
CA ALA A 539 -2.73 -2.35 -1.80
C ALA A 539 -1.31 -2.88 -1.56
N GLY A 540 -0.31 -2.01 -1.72
CA GLY A 540 1.10 -2.32 -1.43
C GLY A 540 1.38 -2.74 0.02
N HIS A 541 0.57 -2.27 0.97
CA HIS A 541 0.60 -2.75 2.36
C HIS A 541 -0.13 -4.10 2.58
N GLY A 542 -0.50 -4.82 1.51
CA GLY A 542 -1.15 -6.14 1.56
C GLY A 542 -2.64 -6.17 1.93
N GLY A 543 -3.28 -5.01 2.13
CA GLY A 543 -4.71 -4.94 2.45
C GLY A 543 -5.59 -5.10 1.20
N VAL A 544 -6.76 -5.71 1.37
CA VAL A 544 -7.70 -6.02 0.29
C VAL A 544 -9.08 -5.44 0.60
N ARG A 545 -9.57 -4.56 -0.29
CA ARG A 545 -10.89 -3.93 -0.20
C ARG A 545 -11.73 -4.22 -1.43
N GLY A 546 -12.99 -4.58 -1.23
CA GLY A 546 -14.00 -4.72 -2.27
C GLY A 546 -14.87 -3.46 -2.38
N TRP A 547 -15.07 -2.96 -3.59
CA TRP A 547 -15.95 -1.85 -3.92
C TRP A 547 -17.11 -2.36 -4.76
N ASN A 548 -18.34 -1.94 -4.48
CA ASN A 548 -19.47 -2.41 -5.26
C ASN A 548 -19.33 -1.92 -6.71
N LEU A 549 -19.60 -2.79 -7.69
CA LEU A 549 -19.49 -2.46 -9.11
C LEU A 549 -20.43 -1.32 -9.54
N SER A 550 -21.53 -1.12 -8.80
CA SER A 550 -22.42 0.02 -9.02
C SER A 550 -21.91 1.33 -8.44
N SER A 551 -20.91 1.30 -7.54
CA SER A 551 -20.37 2.52 -6.93
C SER A 551 -19.63 3.38 -7.98
N PRO A 552 -19.71 4.72 -7.90
CA PRO A 552 -20.52 5.49 -6.97
C PRO A 552 -22.03 5.37 -7.29
N GLY A 553 -22.87 5.17 -6.27
CA GLY A 553 -24.31 4.98 -6.45
C GLY A 553 -25.15 5.15 -5.19
N PRO A 554 -26.48 5.08 -5.29
CA PRO A 554 -27.40 5.37 -4.17
C PRO A 554 -27.28 4.38 -3.01
N ALA A 555 -26.80 3.16 -3.26
CA ALA A 555 -26.53 2.18 -2.21
C ALA A 555 -25.44 2.66 -1.24
N ASP A 556 -24.48 3.46 -1.72
CA ASP A 556 -23.33 3.91 -0.93
C ASP A 556 -23.76 4.85 0.20
N SER A 557 -24.72 5.76 -0.07
CA SER A 557 -25.26 6.66 0.96
C SER A 557 -26.05 5.92 2.03
N ILE A 558 -26.79 4.87 1.65
CA ILE A 558 -27.56 4.06 2.59
C ILE A 558 -26.61 3.27 3.47
N LEU A 559 -25.63 2.58 2.86
CA LEU A 559 -24.60 1.85 3.59
C LEU A 559 -23.82 2.76 4.55
N ARG A 560 -23.48 3.97 4.11
CA ARG A 560 -22.79 4.95 4.95
C ARG A 560 -23.62 5.33 6.16
N SER A 561 -24.88 5.71 5.98
CA SER A 561 -25.78 6.07 7.09
C SER A 561 -25.91 4.93 8.10
N GLU A 562 -26.23 3.73 7.61
CA GLU A 562 -26.45 2.54 8.44
C GLU A 562 -25.21 2.10 9.22
N LEU A 563 -24.03 2.20 8.60
CA LEU A 563 -22.77 1.89 9.28
C LEU A 563 -22.43 2.94 10.33
N THR A 564 -22.64 4.23 10.04
CA THR A 564 -22.44 5.32 11.01
C THR A 564 -23.39 5.18 12.20
N GLU A 565 -24.67 4.83 11.98
CA GLU A 565 -25.64 4.56 13.06
C GLU A 565 -25.20 3.40 13.96
N LYS A 566 -24.52 2.40 13.40
CA LYS A 566 -24.01 1.22 14.11
C LYS A 566 -22.59 1.40 14.67
N GLU A 567 -22.00 2.60 14.61
CA GLU A 567 -20.60 2.85 14.97
C GLU A 567 -20.23 2.35 16.38
N THR A 568 -21.10 2.57 17.37
CA THR A 568 -20.87 2.16 18.76
C THR A 568 -20.72 0.65 18.94
N SER A 569 -21.20 -0.17 17.99
CA SER A 569 -21.09 -1.63 18.05
C SER A 569 -19.71 -2.17 17.69
N TYR A 570 -18.89 -1.38 16.98
CA TYR A 570 -17.56 -1.79 16.52
C TYR A 570 -16.48 -0.75 16.83
N LYS A 571 -16.80 0.33 17.53
CA LYS A 571 -15.87 1.30 18.07
C LYS A 571 -15.44 0.87 19.47
N ASN A 572 -14.13 0.71 19.67
CA ASN A 572 -13.53 0.50 20.98
C ASN A 572 -12.62 1.68 21.33
N ILE A 573 -12.53 2.02 22.61
CA ILE A 573 -11.57 3.01 23.12
C ILE A 573 -10.58 2.26 24.01
N GLU A 574 -9.30 2.37 23.69
CA GLU A 574 -8.21 1.76 24.44
C GLU A 574 -7.46 2.86 25.21
N TYR A 575 -7.10 2.58 26.46
CA TYR A 575 -6.39 3.52 27.32
C TYR A 575 -4.95 3.06 27.55
N MET A 576 -3.99 3.99 27.48
CA MET A 576 -2.60 3.72 27.85
C MET A 576 -1.89 4.97 28.38
N LYS A 577 -0.79 4.74 29.12
CA LYS A 577 0.12 5.79 29.57
C LYS A 577 1.44 5.75 28.81
N VAL A 578 1.87 6.93 28.35
CA VAL A 578 3.12 7.13 27.61
C VAL A 578 4.04 8.04 28.41
N LEU A 579 5.21 7.54 28.78
CA LEU A 579 6.24 8.33 29.46
C LEU A 579 7.23 8.86 28.40
N VAL A 580 7.32 10.17 28.26
CA VAL A 580 8.24 10.84 27.33
C VAL A 580 9.32 11.56 28.12
N CYS A 581 10.57 11.24 27.83
CA CYS A 581 11.74 11.71 28.55
C CYS A 581 12.71 12.43 27.60
N SER A 582 13.29 13.54 28.03
CA SER A 582 14.30 14.29 27.27
C SER A 582 15.52 14.62 28.13
N TRP A 583 16.73 14.52 27.57
CA TRP A 583 17.95 14.98 28.24
C TRP A 583 19.05 15.42 27.26
N ASN A 584 19.49 16.68 27.36
CA ASN A 584 20.77 17.09 26.78
C ASN A 584 21.90 16.56 27.68
N VAL A 585 22.69 15.60 27.17
CA VAL A 585 23.67 14.85 27.98
C VAL A 585 25.06 15.50 27.99
N GLY A 586 25.25 16.61 27.27
CA GLY A 586 26.49 17.38 27.30
C GLY A 586 27.75 16.56 26.99
N GLN A 587 27.63 15.58 26.08
CA GLN A 587 28.65 14.62 25.63
C GLN A 587 29.16 13.63 26.69
N GLU A 588 28.48 13.52 27.84
CA GLU A 588 28.85 12.61 28.91
C GLU A 588 27.94 11.38 28.99
N LYS A 589 28.42 10.35 29.69
CA LYS A 589 27.64 9.17 30.05
C LYS A 589 27.03 9.40 31.42
N ALA A 590 25.76 9.06 31.60
CA ALA A 590 25.12 9.18 32.89
C ALA A 590 25.61 8.11 33.89
N SER A 591 25.66 8.49 35.16
CA SER A 591 25.77 7.53 36.26
C SER A 591 24.52 6.66 36.37
N TYR A 592 24.67 5.48 36.98
CA TYR A 592 23.55 4.54 37.19
C TYR A 592 22.45 5.17 38.06
N GLU A 593 22.85 5.94 39.08
CA GLU A 593 21.95 6.64 40.01
C GLU A 593 21.09 7.68 39.27
N SER A 594 21.70 8.50 38.40
CA SER A 594 20.99 9.48 37.58
C SER A 594 19.99 8.81 36.64
N LEU A 595 20.39 7.75 35.93
CA LEU A 595 19.50 7.01 35.04
C LEU A 595 18.32 6.40 35.82
N ARG A 596 18.59 5.78 36.98
CA ARG A 596 17.57 5.16 37.83
C ARG A 596 16.59 6.20 38.39
N ALA A 597 17.08 7.37 38.80
CA ALA A 597 16.24 8.46 39.31
C ALA A 597 15.35 9.04 38.20
N TRP A 598 15.94 9.30 37.03
CA TRP A 598 15.23 9.87 35.89
C TRP A 598 14.15 8.93 35.34
N LEU A 599 14.50 7.66 35.10
CA LEU A 599 13.61 6.64 34.54
C LEU A 599 12.68 5.99 35.57
N LYS A 600 12.67 6.47 36.82
CA LYS A 600 11.73 6.00 37.83
C LYS A 600 10.29 6.27 37.39
N PHE A 601 9.53 5.20 37.23
CA PHE A 601 8.14 5.27 36.81
C PHE A 601 7.24 5.88 37.90
N PRO A 602 6.40 6.87 37.54
CA PRO A 602 5.37 7.39 38.46
C PRO A 602 4.28 6.36 38.76
N THR A 603 4.05 5.41 37.85
CA THR A 603 3.03 4.36 37.94
C THR A 603 3.44 3.12 37.15
N GLN A 604 2.97 1.94 37.56
CA GLN A 604 3.18 0.67 36.86
C GLN A 604 2.31 0.52 35.60
N GLU A 605 1.40 1.46 35.35
CA GLU A 605 0.51 1.52 34.18
C GLU A 605 1.19 2.05 32.92
N VAL A 606 2.43 2.56 33.01
CA VAL A 606 3.19 3.01 31.83
C VAL A 606 3.32 1.84 30.85
N GLY A 607 2.88 2.06 29.62
CA GLY A 607 2.91 1.07 28.55
C GLY A 607 3.98 1.35 27.49
N VAL A 608 4.32 2.63 27.30
CA VAL A 608 5.29 3.09 26.31
C VAL A 608 6.24 4.09 26.96
N VAL A 609 7.54 3.94 26.71
CA VAL A 609 8.59 4.86 27.16
C VAL A 609 9.32 5.39 25.93
N VAL A 610 9.41 6.70 25.81
CA VAL A 610 10.12 7.40 24.73
C VAL A 610 11.24 8.21 25.34
N VAL A 611 12.45 8.07 24.80
CA VAL A 611 13.60 8.86 25.22
C VAL A 611 14.15 9.64 24.05
N GLY A 612 14.41 10.93 24.26
CA GLY A 612 15.16 11.80 23.36
C GLY A 612 16.41 12.33 24.05
N LEU A 613 17.58 12.11 23.47
CA LEU A 613 18.85 12.65 23.94
C LEU A 613 19.40 13.68 22.94
N GLN A 614 20.07 14.71 23.47
CA GLN A 614 20.80 15.70 22.69
C GLN A 614 22.24 15.76 23.17
N GLU A 615 23.16 16.18 22.28
CA GLU A 615 24.61 16.20 22.53
C GLU A 615 25.19 14.86 22.99
N VAL A 616 24.69 13.74 22.46
CA VAL A 616 25.29 12.42 22.70
C VAL A 616 26.76 12.41 22.25
N GLU A 617 27.06 13.07 21.13
CA GLU A 617 28.44 13.25 20.64
C GLU A 617 28.50 14.49 19.72
N MET A 618 29.41 15.44 19.99
CA MET A 618 29.48 16.73 19.26
C MET A 618 30.87 17.08 18.72
N GLY A 619 31.81 16.13 18.73
CA GLY A 619 33.16 16.34 18.20
C GLY A 619 33.16 16.63 16.70
N ALA A 620 33.93 17.62 16.23
CA ALA A 620 33.94 18.05 14.83
C ALA A 620 34.25 16.90 13.84
N GLY A 621 35.18 16.02 14.18
CA GLY A 621 35.49 14.82 13.38
C GLY A 621 34.32 13.83 13.32
N PHE A 622 33.60 13.66 14.43
CA PHE A 622 32.41 12.82 14.47
C PHE A 622 31.26 13.41 13.65
N LEU A 623 31.02 14.72 13.73
CA LEU A 623 29.98 15.39 12.94
C LEU A 623 30.21 15.22 11.44
N ALA A 624 31.45 15.38 10.98
CA ALA A 624 31.83 15.14 9.59
C ALA A 624 31.63 13.67 9.19
N MET A 625 32.04 12.73 10.05
CA MET A 625 31.85 11.30 9.82
C MET A 625 30.37 10.90 9.82
N SER A 626 29.54 11.48 10.69
CA SER A 626 28.10 11.22 10.76
C SER A 626 27.40 11.71 9.48
N ALA A 627 27.75 12.89 8.97
CA ALA A 627 27.21 13.40 7.71
C ALA A 627 27.59 12.48 6.54
N ALA A 628 28.85 12.00 6.51
CA ALA A 628 29.28 11.04 5.50
C ALA A 628 28.55 9.69 5.62
N LYS A 629 28.42 9.13 6.84
CA LYS A 629 27.69 7.89 7.10
C LYS A 629 26.23 7.96 6.66
N GLU A 630 25.57 9.10 6.89
CA GLU A 630 24.17 9.32 6.48
C GLU A 630 23.99 9.24 4.96
N THR A 631 24.96 9.73 4.16
CA THR A 631 24.91 9.60 2.68
C THR A 631 25.01 8.16 2.18
N VAL A 632 25.56 7.26 2.98
CA VAL A 632 25.70 5.82 2.66
C VAL A 632 24.73 4.94 3.47
N GLY A 633 23.79 5.53 4.21
CA GLY A 633 22.78 4.80 4.99
C GLY A 633 23.30 4.10 6.24
N LEU A 634 24.48 4.49 6.75
CA LEU A 634 25.00 4.01 8.02
C LEU A 634 24.59 4.97 9.15
N GLU A 635 24.20 4.41 10.30
CA GLU A 635 23.68 5.17 11.44
C GLU A 635 24.34 4.74 12.76
N GLY A 636 24.18 5.57 13.79
CA GLY A 636 24.61 5.25 15.15
C GLY A 636 26.05 5.63 15.50
N SER A 637 26.36 5.51 16.78
CA SER A 637 27.67 5.79 17.38
C SER A 637 27.92 4.85 18.56
N PRO A 638 29.18 4.56 18.93
CA PRO A 638 29.48 3.75 20.12
C PRO A 638 28.87 4.35 21.40
N ASN A 639 28.83 5.69 21.51
CA ASN A 639 28.21 6.34 22.67
C ASN A 639 26.69 6.22 22.65
N GLY A 640 26.07 6.36 21.46
CA GLY A 640 24.64 6.16 21.26
C GLY A 640 24.20 4.74 21.61
N GLU A 641 24.94 3.71 21.17
CA GLU A 641 24.66 2.32 21.54
C GLU A 641 24.79 2.09 23.04
N TRP A 642 25.82 2.66 23.69
CA TRP A 642 25.94 2.60 25.15
C TRP A 642 24.70 3.17 25.86
N TRP A 643 24.19 4.31 25.40
CA TRP A 643 22.98 4.91 25.96
C TRP A 643 21.76 4.03 25.76
N LEU A 644 21.58 3.45 24.57
CA LEU A 644 20.47 2.56 24.28
C LEU A 644 20.51 1.30 25.15
N ASP A 645 21.70 0.74 25.36
CA ASP A 645 21.90 -0.44 26.20
C ASP A 645 21.70 -0.15 27.68
N ALA A 646 22.26 0.96 28.19
CA ALA A 646 22.13 1.34 29.60
C ALA A 646 20.66 1.61 29.98
N ILE A 647 19.94 2.36 29.14
CA ILE A 647 18.50 2.60 29.31
C ILE A 647 17.73 1.28 29.16
N GLY A 648 18.06 0.49 28.14
CA GLY A 648 17.42 -0.79 27.87
C GLY A 648 17.56 -1.78 29.02
N GLN A 649 18.71 -1.83 29.71
CA GLN A 649 18.92 -2.69 30.87
C GLN A 649 18.02 -2.31 32.06
N ILE A 650 17.88 -1.02 32.35
CA ILE A 650 16.97 -0.53 33.40
C ILE A 650 15.52 -0.89 33.05
N LEU A 651 15.10 -0.65 31.81
CA LEU A 651 13.73 -0.89 31.35
C LEU A 651 13.40 -2.38 31.21
N LYS A 652 14.37 -3.24 30.87
CA LYS A 652 14.20 -4.71 30.85
C LYS A 652 13.77 -5.26 32.22
N GLY A 653 14.27 -4.68 33.32
CA GLY A 653 13.81 -5.00 34.67
C GLY A 653 12.32 -4.74 34.92
N HIS A 654 11.66 -4.00 34.02
CA HIS A 654 10.24 -3.68 34.05
C HIS A 654 9.45 -4.27 32.86
N SER A 655 9.99 -5.29 32.17
CA SER A 655 9.34 -5.97 31.03
C SER A 655 9.09 -5.05 29.82
N PHE A 656 10.05 -4.18 29.51
CA PHE A 656 10.04 -3.36 28.29
C PHE A 656 11.07 -3.85 27.27
N GLU A 657 10.71 -3.71 25.99
CA GLU A 657 11.56 -4.03 24.85
C GLU A 657 11.71 -2.81 23.94
N ARG A 658 12.92 -2.58 23.43
CA ARG A 658 13.19 -1.52 22.45
C ARG A 658 12.52 -1.90 21.13
N VAL A 659 11.65 -1.03 20.62
CA VAL A 659 10.94 -1.26 19.35
C VAL A 659 11.48 -0.42 18.20
N GLY A 660 12.18 0.68 18.49
CA GLY A 660 12.82 1.50 17.46
C GLY A 660 13.78 2.53 18.06
N SER A 661 14.76 2.95 17.26
CA SER A 661 15.70 4.03 17.58
C SER A 661 16.14 4.75 16.32
N ARG A 662 16.52 6.03 16.44
CA ARG A 662 17.11 6.83 15.37
C ARG A 662 18.16 7.78 15.92
N GLN A 663 19.34 7.79 15.30
CA GLN A 663 20.41 8.72 15.65
C GLN A 663 20.86 9.54 14.43
N MET A 664 20.96 10.86 14.60
CA MET A 664 21.60 11.77 13.65
C MET A 664 22.59 12.64 14.42
N ALA A 665 23.89 12.44 14.19
CA ALA A 665 24.95 13.08 14.95
C ALA A 665 24.71 12.99 16.48
N GLY A 666 24.60 14.13 17.18
CA GLY A 666 24.38 14.19 18.62
C GLY A 666 22.91 14.02 19.07
N LEU A 667 21.97 13.84 18.15
CA LEU A 667 20.56 13.59 18.44
C LEU A 667 20.26 12.10 18.42
N LEU A 668 19.66 11.58 19.48
CA LEU A 668 19.20 10.19 19.56
C LEU A 668 17.76 10.15 20.05
N THR A 669 16.90 9.36 19.42
CA THR A 669 15.59 9.02 19.97
C THR A 669 15.38 7.52 19.95
N ALA A 670 14.68 7.00 20.95
CA ALA A 670 14.34 5.59 21.04
C ALA A 670 13.04 5.36 21.80
N VAL A 671 12.37 4.27 21.46
CA VAL A 671 11.08 3.88 22.04
C VAL A 671 11.17 2.46 22.57
N TRP A 672 10.68 2.28 23.79
CA TRP A 672 10.47 1.00 24.43
C TRP A 672 8.99 0.78 24.72
N VAL A 673 8.51 -0.43 24.47
CA VAL A 673 7.12 -0.82 24.69
C VAL A 673 7.10 -2.01 25.63
N ARG A 674 6.12 -2.03 26.55
CA ARG A 674 5.91 -3.16 27.44
C ARG A 674 5.62 -4.42 26.62
N THR A 675 6.20 -5.57 26.96
CA THR A 675 6.13 -6.80 26.15
C THR A 675 4.69 -7.21 25.80
N ASN A 676 3.73 -7.02 26.69
CA ASN A 676 2.32 -7.33 26.45
C ASN A 676 1.61 -6.36 25.48
N LEU A 677 2.15 -5.17 25.23
CA LEU A 677 1.60 -4.20 24.28
C LEU A 677 2.25 -4.26 22.90
N LYS A 678 3.37 -4.97 22.77
CA LYS A 678 4.18 -5.05 21.55
C LYS A 678 3.36 -5.44 20.31
N HIS A 679 2.40 -6.36 20.44
CA HIS A 679 1.57 -6.83 19.33
C HIS A 679 0.56 -5.78 18.80
N PHE A 680 0.34 -4.70 19.54
CA PHE A 680 -0.47 -3.56 19.10
C PHE A 680 0.36 -2.45 18.45
N VAL A 681 1.70 -2.53 18.52
CA VAL A 681 2.62 -1.56 17.95
C VAL A 681 3.24 -2.14 16.68
N SER A 682 3.21 -1.36 15.60
CA SER A 682 3.70 -1.79 14.29
C SER A 682 4.09 -0.59 13.43
N ASP A 683 4.60 -0.86 12.24
CA ASP A 683 4.90 0.16 11.22
C ASP A 683 5.80 1.27 11.79
N ILE A 684 6.90 0.84 12.43
CA ILE A 684 7.85 1.74 13.06
C ILE A 684 8.79 2.28 11.98
N ASP A 685 8.64 3.56 11.69
CA ASP A 685 9.47 4.30 10.76
C ASP A 685 10.28 5.36 11.50
N ASN A 686 11.41 5.73 10.92
CA ASN A 686 12.25 6.80 11.45
C ASN A 686 12.57 7.85 10.38
N ALA A 687 12.89 9.05 10.84
CA ALA A 687 13.27 10.17 9.99
C ALA A 687 14.31 11.05 10.69
N ALA A 688 15.06 11.83 9.92
CA ALA A 688 15.98 12.82 10.43
C ALA A 688 15.96 14.07 9.55
N VAL A 689 16.13 15.25 10.16
CA VAL A 689 16.20 16.55 9.48
C VAL A 689 17.31 17.37 10.10
N ALA A 690 18.34 17.68 9.33
CA ALA A 690 19.46 18.51 9.76
C ALA A 690 19.11 20.02 9.66
N CYS A 691 19.37 20.77 10.73
CA CYS A 691 19.19 22.23 10.79
C CYS A 691 20.51 23.00 11.03
N GLY A 692 21.63 22.29 11.15
CA GLY A 692 22.96 22.88 11.36
C GLY A 692 23.46 23.68 10.16
N LEU A 693 24.78 23.88 10.07
CA LEU A 693 25.40 24.70 9.03
C LEU A 693 24.90 24.26 7.63
N GLY A 694 24.33 25.20 6.87
CA GLY A 694 23.78 24.96 5.54
C GLY A 694 22.59 23.99 5.46
N ARG A 695 21.93 23.65 6.59
CA ARG A 695 20.91 22.58 6.69
C ARG A 695 21.43 21.18 6.32
N ALA A 696 22.76 20.99 6.39
CA ALA A 696 23.43 19.74 6.00
C ALA A 696 24.14 19.04 7.17
N ILE A 697 24.38 19.73 8.29
CA ILE A 697 25.05 19.17 9.46
C ILE A 697 24.03 18.84 10.55
N GLY A 698 24.04 17.60 11.04
CA GLY A 698 23.10 17.09 12.04
C GLY A 698 23.35 17.51 13.49
N ASN A 699 24.28 18.43 13.77
CA ASN A 699 24.56 18.91 15.14
C ASN A 699 23.39 19.70 15.76
N LYS A 700 22.48 20.16 14.90
CA LYS A 700 21.18 20.76 15.20
C LYS A 700 20.17 20.19 14.22
N GLY A 701 18.92 20.10 14.63
CA GLY A 701 17.87 19.49 13.81
C GLY A 701 16.91 18.65 14.64
N ALA A 702 16.37 17.61 14.02
CA ALA A 702 15.46 16.68 14.67
C ALA A 702 15.62 15.25 14.17
N VAL A 703 15.36 14.29 15.05
CA VAL A 703 15.16 12.88 14.73
C VAL A 703 13.75 12.47 15.15
N GLY A 704 13.05 11.75 14.27
CA GLY A 704 11.68 11.34 14.46
C GLY A 704 11.53 9.82 14.49
N LEU A 705 10.64 9.32 15.34
CA LEU A 705 10.12 7.96 15.31
C LEU A 705 8.61 8.01 15.19
N ARG A 706 8.08 7.46 14.10
CA ARG A 706 6.65 7.27 13.90
C ARG A 706 6.32 5.80 14.08
N MET A 707 5.22 5.51 14.75
CA MET A 707 4.69 4.17 14.87
C MET A 707 3.18 4.17 14.74
N ARG A 708 2.64 3.01 14.44
CA ARG A 708 1.21 2.75 14.51
C ARG A 708 0.89 2.01 15.81
N ILE A 709 0.01 2.57 16.62
CA ILE A 709 -0.56 1.91 17.80
C ILE A 709 -2.02 1.60 17.48
N HIS A 710 -2.37 0.31 17.50
CA HIS A 710 -3.59 -0.22 16.88
C HIS A 710 -3.69 0.24 15.42
N ASP A 711 -4.57 1.18 15.09
CA ASP A 711 -4.73 1.73 13.73
C ASP A 711 -4.45 3.25 13.67
N ARG A 712 -3.81 3.81 14.70
CA ARG A 712 -3.52 5.25 14.81
C ARG A 712 -2.04 5.55 14.71
N SER A 713 -1.71 6.60 13.96
CA SER A 713 -0.34 7.04 13.74
C SER A 713 0.08 8.02 14.84
N ILE A 714 1.17 7.69 15.53
CA ILE A 714 1.74 8.49 16.61
C ILE A 714 3.22 8.74 16.28
N CYS A 715 3.66 9.99 16.40
CA CYS A 715 5.01 10.40 16.07
C CYS A 715 5.69 11.13 17.23
N PHE A 716 6.93 10.76 17.51
CA PHE A 716 7.79 11.40 18.51
C PHE A 716 8.97 12.05 17.81
N VAL A 717 9.17 13.35 18.02
CA VAL A 717 10.17 14.17 17.34
C VAL A 717 11.10 14.78 18.38
N ASN A 718 12.31 14.24 18.47
CA ASN A 718 13.36 14.78 19.33
C ASN A 718 14.14 15.87 18.59
N CYS A 719 14.20 17.09 19.15
CA CYS A 719 14.84 18.24 18.51
C CYS A 719 16.01 18.79 19.32
N HIS A 720 16.93 19.44 18.61
CA HIS A 720 17.99 20.26 19.15
C HIS A 720 18.12 21.50 18.26
N PHE A 721 17.51 22.61 18.68
CA PHE A 721 17.44 23.84 17.89
C PHE A 721 18.57 24.82 18.18
N ALA A 722 18.70 25.84 17.32
CA ALA A 722 19.74 26.86 17.42
C ALA A 722 19.91 27.44 18.83
N ALA A 723 21.15 27.40 19.30
CA ALA A 723 21.57 27.93 20.60
C ALA A 723 21.74 29.46 20.55
N HIS A 724 22.08 30.05 21.71
CA HIS A 724 22.24 31.49 21.95
C HIS A 724 20.93 32.26 22.19
N MET A 725 21.02 33.32 22.99
CA MET A 725 19.85 34.05 23.49
C MET A 725 19.11 34.77 22.36
N GLU A 726 19.85 35.29 21.39
CA GLU A 726 19.40 36.16 20.30
C GLU A 726 18.78 35.37 19.13
N ALA A 727 19.02 34.06 19.03
CA ALA A 727 18.68 33.23 17.88
C ALA A 727 17.21 32.75 17.83
N VAL A 728 16.26 33.54 18.38
CA VAL A 728 14.83 33.16 18.45
C VAL A 728 14.24 32.90 17.07
N SER A 729 14.46 33.82 16.11
CA SER A 729 13.98 33.65 14.73
C SER A 729 14.51 32.36 14.10
N ARG A 730 15.78 32.02 14.38
CA ARG A 730 16.38 30.80 13.84
C ARG A 730 15.73 29.53 14.43
N ARG A 731 15.39 29.52 15.72
CA ARG A 731 14.66 28.40 16.33
C ARG A 731 13.27 28.22 15.72
N ASN A 732 12.56 29.32 15.43
CA ASN A 732 11.27 29.27 14.74
C ASN A 732 11.44 28.68 13.32
N GLU A 733 12.46 29.12 12.57
CA GLU A 733 12.78 28.57 11.24
C GLU A 733 13.20 27.09 11.28
N ASP A 734 13.93 26.66 12.31
CA ASP A 734 14.31 25.26 12.51
C ASP A 734 13.06 24.40 12.73
N PHE A 735 12.11 24.84 13.54
CA PHE A 735 10.81 24.17 13.72
C PHE A 735 10.04 24.08 12.39
N ASP A 736 9.88 25.19 11.67
CA ASP A 736 9.07 25.23 10.45
C ASP A 736 9.69 24.36 9.35
N HIS A 737 11.02 24.30 9.28
CA HIS A 737 11.75 23.37 8.42
C HIS A 737 11.47 21.92 8.79
N VAL A 738 11.68 21.53 10.06
CA VAL A 738 11.44 20.17 10.53
C VAL A 738 10.00 19.73 10.27
N PHE A 739 9.02 20.58 10.57
CA PHE A 739 7.60 20.25 10.40
C PHE A 739 7.24 19.98 8.93
N ARG A 740 7.84 20.70 7.98
CA ARG A 740 7.54 20.61 6.55
C ARG A 740 8.33 19.51 5.84
N THR A 741 9.57 19.24 6.25
CA THR A 741 10.49 18.38 5.50
C THR A 741 10.73 17.00 6.12
N MET A 742 10.26 16.74 7.33
CA MET A 742 10.39 15.42 7.94
C MET A 742 9.55 14.38 7.19
N THR A 743 10.21 13.41 6.58
CA THR A 743 9.58 12.31 5.82
C THR A 743 10.06 10.96 6.33
N PHE A 744 9.12 10.06 6.59
CA PHE A 744 9.34 8.70 7.06
C PHE A 744 9.44 7.77 5.83
N ALA A 745 10.65 7.40 5.44
CA ALA A 745 10.86 6.52 4.29
C ALA A 745 10.26 5.13 4.56
N THR A 746 9.70 4.49 3.52
CA THR A 746 9.23 3.10 3.55
C THR A 746 10.30 2.16 2.97
N PRO A 747 11.07 1.43 3.79
CA PRO A 747 12.00 0.42 3.28
C PRO A 747 11.29 -0.91 2.97
N SER A 748 10.32 -0.96 2.06
CA SER A 748 9.82 -2.24 1.51
C SER A 748 8.84 -2.06 0.35
N SER A 749 9.36 -2.17 -0.87
CA SER A 749 8.74 -3.01 -1.91
C SER A 749 9.87 -3.54 -2.81
N GLY A 750 10.78 -4.28 -2.19
CA GLY A 750 11.75 -5.08 -2.92
C GLY A 750 11.02 -6.27 -3.53
N LEU A 751 10.45 -6.09 -4.73
CA LEU A 751 10.34 -7.11 -5.79
C LEU A 751 9.54 -6.67 -7.03
N LEU A 752 8.89 -5.49 -7.06
CA LEU A 752 8.28 -4.98 -8.31
C LEU A 752 8.58 -3.51 -8.64
N THR A 753 9.12 -2.72 -7.71
CA THR A 753 9.64 -1.38 -8.02
C THR A 753 11.15 -1.42 -8.11
N THR A 754 11.67 -1.56 -9.33
CA THR A 754 13.08 -1.27 -9.62
C THR A 754 13.38 0.17 -9.21
N SER A 755 14.06 0.34 -8.08
CA SER A 755 15.10 1.34 -7.81
C SER A 755 14.89 2.75 -8.38
N ILE A 756 14.19 3.62 -7.63
CA ILE A 756 14.51 5.06 -7.56
C ILE A 756 14.37 5.51 -6.09
N SER A 757 15.15 4.89 -5.21
CA SER A 757 15.30 5.34 -3.81
C SER A 757 16.69 5.93 -3.65
N GLY A 758 16.87 7.11 -4.24
CA GLY A 758 18.05 7.94 -4.14
C GLY A 758 17.82 9.15 -5.02
N SER A 759 17.59 10.31 -4.41
CA SER A 759 17.45 11.64 -5.05
C SER A 759 16.13 12.03 -5.78
N ALA A 760 15.15 11.13 -6.02
CA ALA A 760 13.87 11.55 -6.63
C ALA A 760 12.78 12.01 -5.62
N GLY A 761 12.87 11.62 -4.35
CA GLY A 761 11.90 12.00 -3.31
C GLY A 761 11.84 13.50 -2.98
N GLN A 762 12.87 14.26 -3.36
CA GLN A 762 12.92 15.71 -3.16
C GLN A 762 12.38 16.52 -4.36
N LEU A 763 12.32 15.95 -5.56
CA LEU A 763 11.90 16.69 -6.76
C LEU A 763 10.39 16.64 -7.03
N PHE A 764 9.68 15.62 -6.53
CA PHE A 764 8.21 15.54 -6.66
C PHE A 764 7.43 16.40 -5.65
N GLN A 765 8.11 17.14 -4.77
CA GLN A 765 7.47 18.09 -3.83
C GLN A 765 7.16 19.46 -4.46
N ALA A 766 7.59 19.71 -5.71
CA ALA A 766 7.39 21.01 -6.37
C ALA A 766 5.94 21.29 -6.81
N ASN A 767 5.04 20.30 -6.83
CA ASN A 767 3.61 20.52 -7.06
C ASN A 767 2.85 20.54 -5.71
N GLY A 768 2.60 21.75 -5.20
CA GLY A 768 2.09 22.04 -3.84
C GLY A 768 0.70 21.52 -3.46
N SER A 769 0.42 20.23 -3.62
CA SER A 769 -0.87 19.60 -3.27
C SER A 769 -0.80 18.58 -2.13
N ARG A 770 0.38 18.13 -1.69
CA ARG A 770 0.50 17.14 -0.61
C ARG A 770 0.84 17.80 0.72
N MET A 771 -0.01 17.60 1.73
CA MET A 771 0.24 18.02 3.12
C MET A 771 1.52 17.35 3.66
N PRO A 772 2.32 18.03 4.50
CA PRO A 772 3.45 17.41 5.20
C PRO A 772 3.03 16.14 5.95
N GLU A 773 3.91 15.14 6.03
CA GLU A 773 3.57 13.84 6.61
C GLU A 773 3.25 13.94 8.12
N LEU A 774 3.90 14.87 8.82
CA LEU A 774 3.58 15.21 10.21
C LEU A 774 2.15 15.76 10.35
N SER A 775 1.63 16.51 9.38
CA SER A 775 0.25 17.02 9.40
C SER A 775 -0.80 15.92 9.43
N ASP A 776 -0.57 14.81 8.73
CA ASP A 776 -1.51 13.66 8.67
C ASP A 776 -1.33 12.66 9.82
N THR A 777 -0.46 12.95 10.80
CA THR A 777 -0.28 12.10 11.97
C THR A 777 -1.41 12.35 12.99
N ASP A 778 -1.96 11.31 13.63
CA ASP A 778 -3.07 11.48 14.59
C ASP A 778 -2.60 12.17 15.88
N MET A 779 -1.40 11.83 16.36
CA MET A 779 -0.73 12.51 17.49
C MET A 779 0.77 12.74 17.22
N ILE A 780 1.25 13.94 17.52
CA ILE A 780 2.68 14.29 17.44
C ILE A 780 3.15 14.79 18.80
N VAL A 781 4.32 14.33 19.24
CA VAL A 781 5.01 14.84 20.42
C VAL A 781 6.36 15.39 19.98
N PHE A 782 6.58 16.68 20.18
CA PHE A 782 7.89 17.30 20.09
C PHE A 782 8.53 17.30 21.47
N LEU A 783 9.75 16.78 21.57
CA LEU A 783 10.56 16.83 22.79
C LEU A 783 11.98 17.28 22.45
N GLY A 784 12.74 17.73 23.43
CA GLY A 784 14.17 17.99 23.25
C GLY A 784 14.66 19.30 23.84
N ASP A 785 15.88 19.66 23.45
CA ASP A 785 16.49 20.95 23.75
C ASP A 785 16.09 21.95 22.65
N PHE A 786 14.98 22.66 22.87
CA PHE A 786 14.53 23.70 21.97
C PHE A 786 15.32 25.00 22.12
N ASN A 787 16.21 25.11 23.12
CA ASN A 787 17.14 26.21 23.32
C ASN A 787 16.51 27.62 23.49
N TYR A 788 15.20 27.73 23.72
CA TYR A 788 14.57 29.00 24.09
C TYR A 788 15.04 29.47 25.47
N ARG A 789 15.27 30.77 25.60
CA ARG A 789 15.86 31.39 26.79
C ARG A 789 14.88 32.31 27.50
N LEU A 790 15.34 32.94 28.58
CA LEU A 790 14.63 34.04 29.20
C LEU A 790 15.05 35.37 28.54
N TYR A 791 14.07 36.22 28.19
CA TYR A 791 14.30 37.56 27.65
C TYR A 791 13.96 38.62 28.72
N ASP A 792 14.49 39.84 28.59
CA ASP A 792 14.21 40.98 29.48
C ASP A 792 14.40 40.69 30.98
N ILE A 793 15.44 39.93 31.34
CA ILE A 793 15.82 39.69 32.74
C ILE A 793 17.34 39.55 32.88
N SER A 794 17.93 40.17 33.91
CA SER A 794 19.34 40.00 34.23
C SER A 794 19.64 38.68 34.95
N TYR A 795 20.91 38.28 34.98
CA TYR A 795 21.34 37.09 35.71
C TYR A 795 21.03 37.19 37.21
N GLU A 796 21.34 38.32 37.83
CA GLU A 796 21.11 38.55 39.26
C GLU A 796 19.63 38.49 39.63
N GLU A 797 18.75 39.06 38.80
CA GLU A 797 17.28 39.00 38.99
C GLU A 797 16.75 37.57 38.81
N ALA A 798 17.19 36.86 37.76
CA ALA A 798 16.79 35.49 37.52
C ALA A 798 17.18 34.58 38.68
N MET A 799 18.42 34.69 39.17
CA MET A 799 18.90 33.96 40.34
C MET A 799 18.18 34.34 41.63
N GLY A 800 17.81 35.62 41.79
CA GLY A 800 16.95 36.10 42.87
C GLY A 800 15.55 35.46 42.86
N LEU A 801 14.97 35.24 41.68
CA LEU A 801 13.69 34.55 41.54
C LEU A 801 13.81 33.03 41.76
N VAL A 802 14.89 32.42 41.26
CA VAL A 802 15.19 30.99 41.44
C VAL A 802 15.38 30.64 42.92
N SER A 803 16.19 31.42 43.65
CA SER A 803 16.44 31.20 45.09
C SER A 803 15.17 31.30 45.94
N ARG A 804 14.24 32.19 45.55
CA ARG A 804 12.92 32.34 46.17
C ARG A 804 11.87 31.36 45.61
N ARG A 805 12.25 30.47 44.70
CA ARG A 805 11.37 29.50 44.00
C ARG A 805 10.16 30.15 43.33
N ARG A 806 10.29 31.40 42.87
CA ARG A 806 9.22 32.15 42.17
C ARG A 806 9.25 31.88 40.67
N PHE A 807 9.12 30.62 40.29
CA PHE A 807 9.22 30.18 38.89
C PHE A 807 8.11 30.76 38.01
N ASP A 808 6.92 31.01 38.55
CA ASP A 808 5.80 31.60 37.82
C ASP A 808 6.12 32.99 37.26
N TRP A 809 6.89 33.78 38.01
CA TRP A 809 7.34 35.10 37.58
C TRP A 809 8.39 34.99 36.49
N LEU A 810 9.32 34.05 36.67
CA LEU A 810 10.38 33.77 35.72
C LEU A 810 9.84 33.27 34.37
N ARG A 811 8.75 32.47 34.37
CA ARG A 811 8.09 31.99 33.13
C ARG A 811 7.46 33.10 32.29
N LYS A 812 7.19 34.29 32.84
CA LYS A 812 6.68 35.43 32.04
C LYS A 812 7.70 35.89 30.98
N ASN A 813 8.97 35.70 31.30
CA ASN A 813 10.13 36.00 30.47
C ASN A 813 10.53 34.83 29.55
N ASP A 814 9.77 33.73 29.47
CA ASP A 814 10.08 32.59 28.61
C ASP A 814 9.83 32.91 27.13
N GLN A 815 10.89 32.85 26.31
CA GLN A 815 10.80 33.12 24.87
C GLN A 815 9.85 32.13 24.17
N LEU A 816 9.89 30.84 24.50
CA LEU A 816 9.04 29.84 23.83
C LEU A 816 7.56 30.15 24.04
N ARG A 817 7.13 30.37 25.29
CA ARG A 817 5.74 30.76 25.57
C ARG A 817 5.38 32.06 24.86
N ALA A 818 6.27 33.06 24.77
CA ALA A 818 6.00 34.29 24.02
C ALA A 818 5.79 34.03 22.51
N GLU A 819 6.65 33.23 21.87
CA GLU A 819 6.56 32.88 20.45
C GLU A 819 5.29 32.05 20.15
N MET A 820 4.94 31.11 21.02
CA MET A 820 3.70 30.32 20.92
C MET A 820 2.44 31.20 21.03
N ARG A 821 2.40 32.17 21.97
CA ARG A 821 1.29 33.14 22.09
C ARG A 821 1.12 34.01 20.84
N SER A 822 2.21 34.24 20.13
CA SER A 822 2.19 35.03 18.90
C SER A 822 1.84 34.21 17.66
N GLY A 823 1.67 32.89 17.80
CA GLY A 823 1.39 31.99 16.67
C GLY A 823 2.55 31.82 15.70
N ARG A 824 3.79 32.15 16.09
CA ARG A 824 4.98 32.05 15.23
C ARG A 824 5.63 30.65 15.21
N VAL A 825 5.36 29.83 16.22
CA VAL A 825 5.95 28.49 16.34
C VAL A 825 4.96 27.52 17.00
N PHE A 826 5.09 26.22 16.71
CA PHE A 826 4.32 25.14 17.35
C PHE A 826 2.80 25.32 17.30
N GLN A 827 2.27 25.88 16.21
CA GLN A 827 0.85 26.21 16.11
C GLN A 827 -0.02 24.96 16.29
N GLY A 828 -1.02 25.04 17.17
CA GLY A 828 -1.90 23.91 17.49
C GLY A 828 -1.30 22.87 18.44
N LEU A 829 -0.06 23.02 18.90
CA LEU A 829 0.51 22.20 19.97
C LEU A 829 0.23 22.81 21.34
N ARG A 830 0.28 21.95 22.36
CA ARG A 830 0.07 22.26 23.77
C ARG A 830 1.25 21.76 24.59
N GLU A 831 1.45 22.40 25.73
CA GLU A 831 2.46 22.07 26.72
C GLU A 831 1.79 21.93 28.09
N GLY A 832 2.13 20.91 28.88
CA GLY A 832 1.66 20.82 30.26
C GLY A 832 2.20 21.98 31.10
N ASP A 833 1.43 22.50 32.04
CA ASP A 833 1.95 23.45 33.01
C ASP A 833 2.97 22.77 33.92
N PHE A 834 4.10 23.44 34.13
CA PHE A 834 5.20 22.93 34.90
C PHE A 834 5.59 23.88 36.04
N GLN A 835 6.03 23.28 37.14
CA GLN A 835 6.48 23.99 38.36
C GLN A 835 7.96 23.73 38.69
N PHE A 836 8.66 22.96 37.86
CA PHE A 836 10.07 22.66 38.06
C PHE A 836 10.99 23.86 37.68
N PRO A 837 12.17 23.97 38.32
CA PRO A 837 13.12 25.06 38.06
C PRO A 837 13.72 25.01 36.64
N PRO A 838 14.31 26.11 36.12
CA PRO A 838 15.01 26.10 34.83
C PRO A 838 16.04 24.97 34.72
N THR A 839 16.04 24.22 33.62
CA THR A 839 16.85 23.01 33.46
C THR A 839 18.27 23.27 32.99
N TYR A 840 18.58 24.51 32.59
CA TYR A 840 19.87 24.98 32.12
C TYR A 840 20.22 26.30 32.84
N LYS A 841 21.48 26.69 33.08
CA LYS A 841 22.73 25.95 32.93
C LYS A 841 23.29 25.61 34.31
N PHE A 842 23.63 24.35 34.53
CA PHE A 842 24.22 23.87 35.78
C PHE A 842 25.71 23.60 35.62
N GLU A 843 26.42 23.68 36.74
CA GLU A 843 27.73 23.07 36.89
C GLU A 843 27.56 21.56 37.11
N LYS A 844 28.36 20.76 36.40
CA LYS A 844 28.31 19.30 36.48
C LYS A 844 28.70 18.81 37.89
N HIS A 845 28.09 17.71 38.31
CA HIS A 845 28.27 17.05 39.61
C HIS A 845 27.92 17.91 40.84
N LYS A 846 27.30 19.10 40.66
CA LYS A 846 26.74 19.90 41.75
C LYS A 846 25.23 19.65 41.86
N ALA A 847 24.82 19.18 43.02
CA ALA A 847 23.41 18.92 43.33
C ALA A 847 22.65 20.20 43.71
N GLY A 848 21.35 20.19 43.43
CA GLY A 848 20.41 21.24 43.88
C GLY A 848 20.54 22.57 43.14
N LEU A 849 19.76 23.56 43.59
CA LEU A 849 19.67 24.89 42.98
C LEU A 849 20.94 25.74 43.16
N SER A 850 21.82 25.38 44.10
CA SER A 850 23.14 26.00 44.23
C SER A 850 24.09 25.64 43.08
N GLY A 851 23.72 24.66 42.25
CA GLY A 851 24.52 24.23 41.11
C GLY A 851 24.36 25.06 39.84
N TYR A 852 23.59 26.17 39.83
CA TYR A 852 23.53 27.04 38.65
C TYR A 852 24.88 27.70 38.36
N ASP A 853 25.13 27.96 37.08
CA ASP A 853 26.38 28.50 36.54
C ASP A 853 26.88 29.73 37.31
N CYS A 854 27.94 29.56 38.10
CA CYS A 854 28.67 30.64 38.76
C CYS A 854 29.96 31.02 38.01
N SER A 855 30.17 30.50 36.80
CA SER A 855 31.33 30.83 35.98
C SER A 855 31.32 32.28 35.50
N GLU A 856 32.46 32.75 34.98
CA GLU A 856 32.59 34.10 34.39
C GLU A 856 31.56 34.38 33.28
N LYS A 857 31.06 33.34 32.62
CA LYS A 857 30.08 33.47 31.53
C LYS A 857 28.66 33.79 32.04
N LYS A 858 28.38 33.58 33.33
CA LYS A 858 27.11 33.87 34.03
C LYS A 858 25.88 33.63 33.14
N ARG A 859 25.71 32.40 32.63
CA ARG A 859 24.58 32.10 31.75
C ARG A 859 23.27 32.18 32.55
N ILE A 860 22.34 33.01 32.09
CA ILE A 860 21.00 33.13 32.68
C ILE A 860 20.29 31.76 32.63
N PRO A 861 19.73 31.27 33.75
CA PRO A 861 18.98 30.03 33.76
C PRO A 861 17.81 30.03 32.76
N ALA A 862 17.54 28.90 32.09
CA ALA A 862 16.48 28.78 31.09
C ALA A 862 15.84 27.39 31.07
N TRP A 863 14.58 27.33 30.62
CA TRP A 863 13.86 26.09 30.30
C TRP A 863 14.10 25.72 28.83
N CYS A 864 15.30 25.22 28.56
CA CYS A 864 15.71 24.76 27.23
C CYS A 864 15.02 23.44 26.85
N ASP A 865 14.88 22.54 27.82
CA ASP A 865 14.40 21.16 27.64
C ASP A 865 12.87 21.10 27.81
N ARG A 866 12.13 20.78 26.74
CA ARG A 866 10.66 20.92 26.70
C ARG A 866 9.97 19.72 26.05
N VAL A 867 8.69 19.54 26.35
CA VAL A 867 7.82 18.51 25.76
C VAL A 867 6.48 19.13 25.38
N LEU A 868 6.21 19.20 24.08
CA LEU A 868 4.98 19.72 23.48
C LEU A 868 4.29 18.63 22.68
N TYR A 869 2.98 18.72 22.52
CA TYR A 869 2.24 17.72 21.76
C TYR A 869 1.00 18.29 21.06
N ARG A 870 0.57 17.59 20.02
CA ARG A 870 -0.72 17.79 19.34
C ARG A 870 -1.39 16.43 19.25
N ASP A 871 -2.64 16.34 19.65
CA ASP A 871 -3.49 15.17 19.42
C ASP A 871 -4.53 15.47 18.33
N SER A 872 -5.53 14.61 18.19
CA SER A 872 -6.56 14.78 17.15
C SER A 872 -7.70 15.72 17.55
N ARG A 873 -7.68 16.28 18.76
CA ARG A 873 -8.72 17.18 19.25
C ARG A 873 -8.67 18.52 18.52
N ALA A 874 -9.80 18.90 17.94
CA ALA A 874 -9.98 20.22 17.34
C ALA A 874 -10.21 21.33 18.38
N SER A 875 -10.78 20.99 19.55
CA SER A 875 -11.06 21.90 20.65
C SER A 875 -10.94 21.22 22.02
N SER A 876 -10.80 22.02 23.08
CA SER A 876 -10.42 21.55 24.42
C SER A 876 -11.46 20.66 25.12
N GLY A 877 -12.71 20.60 24.61
CA GLY A 877 -13.81 19.81 25.18
C GLY A 877 -14.21 18.55 24.41
N THR A 878 -13.49 18.17 23.35
CA THR A 878 -13.85 17.00 22.55
C THR A 878 -13.41 15.69 23.24
N GLU A 879 -14.36 14.77 23.42
CA GLU A 879 -14.12 13.39 23.87
C GLU A 879 -13.54 12.49 22.76
N CYS A 880 -12.96 11.35 23.15
CA CYS A 880 -12.38 10.41 22.19
C CYS A 880 -13.46 9.73 21.33
N SER A 881 -13.33 9.88 20.02
CA SER A 881 -14.26 9.34 19.02
C SER A 881 -13.53 8.92 17.75
N LEU A 882 -14.21 8.41 16.74
CA LEU A 882 -13.53 8.15 15.48
C LEU A 882 -13.19 9.43 14.71
N ASP A 883 -13.92 10.52 14.92
CA ASP A 883 -13.60 11.87 14.42
C ASP A 883 -12.41 12.51 15.15
N CYS A 884 -12.28 12.18 16.43
CA CYS A 884 -11.17 12.56 17.30
C CYS A 884 -10.48 11.29 17.83
N PRO A 885 -9.77 10.53 16.96
CA PRO A 885 -9.29 9.17 17.21
C PRO A 885 -8.29 9.03 18.36
N VAL A 886 -7.63 10.11 18.73
CA VAL A 886 -6.60 10.15 19.75
C VAL A 886 -6.82 11.40 20.60
N VAL A 887 -7.11 11.19 21.87
CA VAL A 887 -7.23 12.24 22.89
C VAL A 887 -6.13 12.05 23.91
N CYS A 888 -5.40 13.13 24.19
CA CYS A 888 -4.26 13.08 25.08
C CYS A 888 -4.23 14.26 26.06
N SER A 889 -3.80 13.98 27.29
CA SER A 889 -3.53 14.95 28.34
C SER A 889 -2.26 14.64 29.10
N VAL A 890 -1.70 15.64 29.76
CA VAL A 890 -0.52 15.49 30.62
C VAL A 890 -0.95 15.22 32.06
N SER A 891 -0.44 14.17 32.70
CA SER A 891 -0.69 13.87 34.13
C SER A 891 0.53 14.13 35.04
N LEU A 892 1.73 14.21 34.47
CA LEU A 892 2.95 14.62 35.17
C LEU A 892 3.85 15.37 34.19
N TYR A 893 4.44 16.48 34.62
CA TYR A 893 5.51 17.13 33.88
C TYR A 893 6.56 17.68 34.85
N ASP A 894 7.73 17.05 34.88
CA ASP A 894 8.73 17.29 35.92
C ASP A 894 10.18 17.16 35.42
N SER A 895 11.12 17.75 36.16
CA SER A 895 12.56 17.60 35.93
C SER A 895 13.20 16.72 37.01
N CYS A 896 14.22 15.94 36.66
CA CYS A 896 15.00 15.16 37.63
C CYS A 896 16.23 15.96 38.08
N MET A 897 16.10 16.64 39.21
CA MET A 897 17.16 17.49 39.78
C MET A 897 18.31 16.68 40.40
N GLU A 898 18.06 15.40 40.69
CA GLU A 898 19.04 14.44 41.21
C GLU A 898 20.11 14.06 40.18
N ALA A 899 19.79 14.17 38.90
CA ALA A 899 20.75 13.91 37.84
C ALA A 899 21.72 15.09 37.69
N THR A 900 23.02 14.83 37.85
CA THR A 900 24.05 15.88 37.90
C THR A 900 25.15 15.73 36.87
N ASP A 901 25.10 14.70 36.01
CA ASP A 901 26.16 14.40 35.03
C ASP A 901 26.24 15.41 33.88
N SER A 902 25.17 16.18 33.65
CA SER A 902 25.11 17.20 32.59
C SER A 902 24.90 18.60 33.16
N ASP A 903 25.25 19.61 32.37
CA ASP A 903 24.87 21.00 32.61
C ASP A 903 23.38 21.27 32.34
N HIS A 904 22.67 20.27 31.81
CA HIS A 904 21.21 20.22 31.74
C HIS A 904 20.61 19.20 32.71
N LYS A 905 19.38 19.47 33.16
CA LYS A 905 18.57 18.53 33.95
C LYS A 905 17.58 17.77 33.06
N PRO A 906 17.50 16.43 33.17
CA PRO A 906 16.56 15.64 32.40
C PRO A 906 15.11 16.02 32.75
N VAL A 907 14.24 15.95 31.75
CA VAL A 907 12.80 16.22 31.88
C VAL A 907 12.01 14.95 31.57
N LYS A 908 10.88 14.76 32.24
CA LYS A 908 9.91 13.68 31.96
C LYS A 908 8.48 14.18 31.97
N CYS A 909 7.69 13.68 31.04
CA CYS A 909 6.29 14.00 30.85
C CYS A 909 5.48 12.70 30.75
N LEU A 910 4.43 12.55 31.55
CA LEU A 910 3.53 11.41 31.51
C LEU A 910 2.23 11.81 30.82
N PHE A 911 1.94 11.14 29.71
CA PHE A 911 0.71 11.32 28.96
C PHE A 911 -0.30 10.23 29.31
N ASN A 912 -1.56 10.65 29.48
CA ASN A 912 -2.72 9.78 29.45
C ASN A 912 -3.29 9.81 28.03
N LEU A 913 -3.48 8.64 27.42
CA LEU A 913 -3.84 8.50 26.02
C LEU A 913 -5.07 7.60 25.85
N ASP A 914 -6.13 8.16 25.28
CA ASP A 914 -7.31 7.44 24.82
C ASP A 914 -7.24 7.27 23.29
N VAL A 915 -7.29 6.03 22.81
CA VAL A 915 -7.16 5.67 21.40
C VAL A 915 -8.42 4.97 20.91
N ALA A 916 -9.18 5.62 20.02
CA ALA A 916 -10.35 5.01 19.40
C ALA A 916 -9.92 4.10 18.24
N ARG A 917 -10.31 2.83 18.30
CA ARG A 917 -10.05 1.82 17.25
C ARG A 917 -11.35 1.25 16.68
N VAL A 918 -11.28 0.83 15.42
CA VAL A 918 -12.38 0.17 14.73
C VAL A 918 -12.11 -1.32 14.73
N ASP A 919 -13.00 -2.12 15.29
CA ASP A 919 -13.01 -3.56 15.08
C ASP A 919 -13.44 -3.86 13.64
N LYS A 920 -12.45 -4.09 12.78
CA LYS A 920 -12.66 -4.36 11.35
C LYS A 920 -13.43 -5.65 11.08
N GLN A 921 -13.33 -6.65 11.96
CA GLN A 921 -14.08 -7.89 11.84
C GLN A 921 -15.57 -7.63 12.10
N THR A 922 -15.88 -6.99 13.23
CA THR A 922 -17.27 -6.66 13.60
C THR A 922 -17.90 -5.69 12.59
N MET A 923 -17.16 -4.67 12.15
CA MET A 923 -17.62 -3.75 11.10
C MET A 923 -17.97 -4.48 9.79
N ARG A 924 -17.16 -5.48 9.37
CA ARG A 924 -17.44 -6.29 8.17
C ARG A 924 -18.70 -7.14 8.33
N GLN A 925 -18.96 -7.69 9.51
CA GLN A 925 -20.20 -8.41 9.78
C GLN A 925 -21.41 -7.48 9.68
N LYS A 926 -21.33 -6.29 10.28
CA LYS A 926 -22.40 -5.28 10.16
C LYS A 926 -22.63 -4.84 8.72
N TYR A 927 -21.57 -4.69 7.94
CA TYR A 927 -21.68 -4.46 6.50
C TYR A 927 -22.48 -5.60 5.82
N GLY A 928 -22.13 -6.86 6.09
CA GLY A 928 -22.84 -8.03 5.54
C GLY A 928 -24.31 -8.13 5.98
N GLU A 929 -24.61 -7.84 7.24
CA GLU A 929 -25.99 -7.76 7.77
C GLU A 929 -26.80 -6.71 6.99
N ILE A 930 -26.24 -5.51 6.76
CA ILE A 930 -26.94 -4.45 6.00
C ILE A 930 -27.18 -4.89 4.55
N MET A 931 -26.16 -5.46 3.90
CA MET A 931 -26.26 -5.92 2.52
C MET A 931 -27.32 -7.02 2.33
N SER A 932 -27.59 -7.83 3.35
CA SER A 932 -28.51 -8.97 3.29
C SER A 932 -29.92 -8.66 3.84
N SER A 933 -30.08 -7.63 4.68
CA SER A 933 -31.36 -7.34 5.35
C SER A 933 -32.01 -6.01 4.98
N ASN A 934 -31.25 -5.01 4.52
CA ASN A 934 -31.81 -3.69 4.22
C ASN A 934 -32.61 -3.73 2.91
N LYS A 935 -33.94 -3.55 3.02
CA LYS A 935 -34.87 -3.63 1.88
C LYS A 935 -34.53 -2.67 0.73
N LYS A 936 -34.04 -1.46 1.03
CA LYS A 936 -33.68 -0.47 -0.01
C LYS A 936 -32.44 -0.93 -0.77
N VAL A 937 -31.42 -1.41 -0.05
CA VAL A 937 -30.20 -1.96 -0.66
C VAL A 937 -30.54 -3.19 -1.51
N LEU A 938 -31.34 -4.12 -0.98
CA LEU A 938 -31.78 -5.31 -1.72
C LEU A 938 -32.55 -4.96 -3.00
N HIS A 939 -33.45 -3.97 -2.95
CA HIS A 939 -34.18 -3.52 -4.13
C HIS A 939 -33.25 -2.95 -5.21
N LEU A 940 -32.28 -2.11 -4.83
CA LEU A 940 -31.26 -1.59 -5.74
C LEU A 940 -30.41 -2.73 -6.36
N LEU A 941 -29.98 -3.70 -5.55
CA LEU A 941 -29.23 -4.86 -6.00
C LEU A 941 -30.05 -5.76 -6.93
N GLN A 942 -31.36 -5.90 -6.69
CA GLN A 942 -32.25 -6.66 -7.56
C GLN A 942 -32.41 -5.98 -8.92
N GLY A 943 -32.51 -4.64 -8.95
CA GLY A 943 -32.50 -3.87 -10.21
C GLY A 943 -31.24 -4.14 -11.05
N LEU A 944 -30.07 -4.25 -10.43
CA LEU A 944 -28.80 -4.58 -11.12
C LEU A 944 -28.75 -6.00 -11.68
N LYS A 945 -29.65 -6.90 -11.24
CA LYS A 945 -29.76 -8.27 -11.76
C LYS A 945 -30.72 -8.37 -12.96
N ALA A 946 -31.41 -7.28 -13.33
CA ALA A 946 -32.26 -7.28 -14.51
C ALA A 946 -31.41 -7.49 -15.78
N PHE A 947 -31.87 -8.39 -16.67
CA PHE A 947 -31.18 -8.66 -17.92
C PHE A 947 -31.72 -7.74 -19.02
N PRO A 948 -30.86 -7.14 -19.86
CA PRO A 948 -31.34 -6.54 -21.10
C PRO A 948 -31.97 -7.66 -21.94
N GLU A 949 -33.17 -7.41 -22.48
CA GLU A 949 -33.88 -8.40 -23.29
C GLU A 949 -33.14 -8.59 -24.62
N ALA A 950 -32.19 -9.52 -24.67
CA ALA A 950 -31.38 -9.76 -25.85
C ALA A 950 -31.63 -11.15 -26.44
N ASN A 951 -31.64 -11.27 -27.77
CA ASN A 951 -31.90 -12.51 -28.50
C ASN A 951 -30.77 -12.85 -29.48
N VAL A 952 -30.58 -14.15 -29.70
CA VAL A 952 -29.64 -14.73 -30.67
C VAL A 952 -30.45 -15.27 -31.86
N SER A 953 -30.02 -15.00 -33.10
CA SER A 953 -30.81 -15.35 -34.29
C SER A 953 -30.99 -16.84 -34.56
N THR A 954 -30.03 -17.67 -34.14
CA THR A 954 -30.08 -19.13 -34.30
C THR A 954 -29.22 -19.83 -33.24
N ASN A 955 -29.56 -21.08 -32.94
CA ASN A 955 -28.77 -21.96 -32.08
C ASN A 955 -28.01 -23.04 -32.85
N ASP A 956 -28.25 -23.17 -34.17
CA ASP A 956 -27.57 -24.14 -35.03
C ASP A 956 -27.11 -23.44 -36.32
N ILE A 957 -25.84 -23.65 -36.68
CA ILE A 957 -25.17 -23.01 -37.81
C ILE A 957 -24.40 -24.06 -38.60
N ILE A 958 -24.60 -24.08 -39.92
CA ILE A 958 -23.84 -24.92 -40.84
C ILE A 958 -23.00 -24.02 -41.74
N LEU A 959 -21.68 -24.12 -41.62
CA LEU A 959 -20.73 -23.46 -42.50
C LEU A 959 -20.52 -24.34 -43.75
N GLN A 960 -20.92 -23.82 -44.91
CA GLN A 960 -20.76 -24.45 -46.22
C GLN A 960 -19.90 -23.55 -47.10
N ASP A 961 -18.79 -24.13 -47.60
CA ASP A 961 -17.77 -23.45 -48.39
C ASP A 961 -17.19 -22.22 -47.67
N GLN A 962 -16.16 -21.54 -48.19
CA GLN A 962 -15.42 -20.49 -47.46
C GLN A 962 -16.25 -19.21 -47.14
N THR A 963 -17.58 -19.27 -47.29
CA THR A 963 -18.48 -18.15 -47.02
C THR A 963 -18.68 -17.94 -45.50
N PRO A 964 -18.53 -16.70 -45.01
CA PRO A 964 -18.78 -16.39 -43.62
C PRO A 964 -20.29 -16.41 -43.31
N TYR A 965 -20.66 -16.92 -42.14
CA TYR A 965 -22.02 -16.81 -41.60
C TYR A 965 -22.12 -15.62 -40.64
N LEU A 966 -23.24 -14.90 -40.67
CA LEU A 966 -23.50 -13.73 -39.81
C LEU A 966 -24.52 -14.08 -38.72
N LEU A 967 -24.03 -14.32 -37.51
CA LEU A 967 -24.85 -14.52 -36.32
C LEU A 967 -25.33 -13.15 -35.80
N LYS A 968 -26.64 -12.94 -35.65
CA LYS A 968 -27.19 -11.67 -35.19
C LYS A 968 -27.55 -11.70 -33.72
N LEU A 969 -27.02 -10.72 -32.97
CA LEU A 969 -27.31 -10.49 -31.56
C LEU A 969 -28.12 -9.19 -31.44
N GLN A 970 -29.38 -9.29 -31.02
CA GLN A 970 -30.28 -8.14 -30.94
C GLN A 970 -30.55 -7.78 -29.48
N ASN A 971 -30.39 -6.50 -29.12
CA ASN A 971 -30.83 -5.95 -27.84
C ASN A 971 -32.19 -5.27 -28.02
N ARG A 972 -33.21 -5.78 -27.33
CA ARG A 972 -34.58 -5.23 -27.32
C ARG A 972 -34.85 -4.28 -26.16
N SER A 973 -33.89 -4.12 -25.24
CA SER A 973 -34.03 -3.11 -24.20
C SER A 973 -34.09 -1.71 -24.83
N PRO A 974 -35.04 -0.85 -24.39
CA PRO A 974 -35.14 0.53 -24.87
C PRO A 974 -34.10 1.46 -24.24
N GLU A 975 -33.53 1.09 -23.09
CA GLU A 975 -32.69 1.99 -22.28
C GLU A 975 -31.31 1.38 -21.95
N ASP A 976 -31.23 0.06 -21.75
CA ASP A 976 -30.01 -0.57 -21.24
C ASP A 976 -29.07 -1.05 -22.36
N ARG A 977 -27.78 -0.72 -22.23
CA ARG A 977 -26.72 -1.35 -23.02
C ARG A 977 -26.52 -2.80 -22.56
N ALA A 978 -26.42 -3.72 -23.52
CA ALA A 978 -26.02 -5.10 -23.27
C ALA A 978 -24.56 -5.30 -23.68
N CYS A 979 -23.80 -6.06 -22.91
CA CYS A 979 -22.47 -6.51 -23.30
C CYS A 979 -22.56 -8.00 -23.66
N PHE A 980 -21.77 -8.45 -24.63
CA PHE A 980 -21.68 -9.87 -24.97
C PHE A 980 -20.24 -10.36 -25.00
N GLU A 981 -20.07 -11.63 -24.69
CA GLU A 981 -18.82 -12.38 -24.79
C GLU A 981 -19.14 -13.76 -25.35
N ILE A 982 -18.34 -14.24 -26.29
CA ILE A 982 -18.48 -15.53 -26.95
C ILE A 982 -17.25 -16.35 -26.60
N THR A 983 -17.47 -17.53 -26.05
CA THR A 983 -16.42 -18.51 -25.82
C THR A 983 -16.71 -19.78 -26.61
N GLY A 984 -15.65 -20.52 -26.96
CA GLY A 984 -15.76 -21.79 -27.68
C GLY A 984 -15.49 -22.98 -26.78
N GLN A 985 -16.12 -24.09 -27.11
CA GLN A 985 -15.75 -25.44 -26.68
C GLN A 985 -15.74 -26.35 -27.91
N ALA A 986 -14.72 -27.20 -28.04
CA ALA A 986 -14.62 -28.16 -29.12
C ALA A 986 -14.58 -29.60 -28.59
N PRO A 987 -15.24 -30.57 -29.25
CA PRO A 987 -15.10 -31.98 -28.87
C PRO A 987 -13.65 -32.42 -29.06
N SER A 988 -12.97 -32.84 -27.99
CA SER A 988 -11.60 -33.37 -28.09
C SER A 988 -11.60 -34.86 -28.44
N SER A 989 -10.48 -35.33 -29.02
CA SER A 989 -10.27 -36.76 -29.27
C SER A 989 -10.17 -37.61 -28.00
N SER A 990 -10.01 -36.99 -26.82
CA SER A 990 -9.89 -37.65 -25.51
C SER A 990 -11.21 -37.74 -24.74
N GLY A 991 -12.34 -37.27 -25.30
CA GLY A 991 -13.67 -37.40 -24.70
C GLY A 991 -14.06 -36.30 -23.71
N SER A 992 -13.18 -35.32 -23.43
CA SER A 992 -13.48 -34.09 -22.67
C SER A 992 -13.49 -32.88 -23.60
N ASP A 993 -14.51 -32.03 -23.57
CA ASP A 993 -14.53 -30.85 -24.44
C ASP A 993 -13.36 -29.90 -24.15
N SER A 994 -12.64 -29.47 -25.19
CA SER A 994 -11.53 -28.53 -25.07
C SER A 994 -12.01 -27.09 -24.95
N ALA A 995 -11.39 -26.35 -24.03
CA ALA A 995 -11.75 -24.96 -23.75
C ALA A 995 -11.08 -24.02 -24.78
N GLY A 996 -11.89 -23.19 -25.44
CA GLY A 996 -11.47 -22.24 -26.47
C GLY A 996 -12.09 -22.53 -27.84
N PHE A 997 -11.95 -21.58 -28.77
CA PHE A 997 -12.36 -21.81 -30.15
C PHE A 997 -11.48 -22.90 -30.79
N PRO A 998 -12.03 -23.78 -31.64
CA PRO A 998 -11.20 -24.70 -32.40
C PRO A 998 -10.40 -23.95 -33.47
N THR A 999 -9.22 -24.47 -33.79
CA THR A 999 -8.29 -23.86 -34.75
C THR A 999 -8.79 -23.79 -36.19
N TRP A 1000 -9.96 -24.33 -36.53
CA TRP A 1000 -10.60 -24.19 -37.85
C TRP A 1000 -11.67 -23.09 -37.89
N LEU A 1001 -12.13 -22.59 -36.73
CA LEU A 1001 -13.21 -21.61 -36.61
C LEU A 1001 -12.64 -20.23 -36.22
N LYS A 1002 -13.03 -19.22 -36.99
CA LYS A 1002 -12.77 -17.81 -36.67
C LYS A 1002 -14.08 -17.16 -36.24
N VAL A 1003 -14.08 -16.48 -35.10
CA VAL A 1003 -15.23 -15.74 -34.55
C VAL A 1003 -14.80 -14.29 -34.38
N SER A 1004 -15.53 -13.35 -34.99
CA SER A 1004 -15.22 -11.92 -34.84
C SER A 1004 -16.44 -11.02 -35.07
N PRO A 1005 -16.71 -10.04 -34.18
CA PRO A 1005 -16.10 -9.88 -32.86
C PRO A 1005 -16.59 -10.94 -31.87
N ALA A 1006 -15.71 -11.45 -31.01
CA ALA A 1006 -16.09 -12.40 -29.96
C ALA A 1006 -16.49 -11.72 -28.63
N ALA A 1007 -16.32 -10.41 -28.50
CA ALA A 1007 -16.87 -9.63 -27.40
C ALA A 1007 -17.29 -8.24 -27.93
N GLY A 1008 -18.28 -7.61 -27.29
CA GLY A 1008 -18.80 -6.33 -27.78
C GLY A 1008 -19.90 -5.72 -26.92
N ILE A 1009 -20.40 -4.57 -27.36
CA ILE A 1009 -21.55 -3.86 -26.77
C ILE A 1009 -22.67 -3.81 -27.80
N ILE A 1010 -23.89 -4.07 -27.36
CA ILE A 1010 -25.14 -3.95 -28.12
C ILE A 1010 -25.93 -2.79 -27.51
N CYS A 1011 -25.96 -1.66 -28.21
CA CYS A 1011 -26.73 -0.49 -27.77
C CYS A 1011 -28.24 -0.79 -27.72
N PRO A 1012 -29.02 0.00 -26.96
CA PRO A 1012 -30.47 -0.17 -26.87
C PRO A 1012 -31.13 -0.18 -28.25
N GLY A 1013 -32.02 -1.15 -28.48
CA GLY A 1013 -32.73 -1.33 -29.76
C GLY A 1013 -31.87 -1.75 -30.97
N GLN A 1014 -30.55 -1.96 -30.80
CA GLN A 1014 -29.65 -2.27 -31.91
C GLN A 1014 -29.38 -3.77 -32.08
N THR A 1015 -28.82 -4.12 -33.25
CA THR A 1015 -28.35 -5.47 -33.58
C THR A 1015 -26.86 -5.42 -33.93
N VAL A 1016 -26.10 -6.36 -33.38
CA VAL A 1016 -24.69 -6.59 -33.74
C VAL A 1016 -24.59 -7.88 -34.54
N GLU A 1017 -23.75 -7.88 -35.56
CA GLU A 1017 -23.46 -9.05 -36.40
C GLU A 1017 -22.09 -9.64 -36.04
N VAL A 1018 -22.07 -10.93 -35.72
CA VAL A 1018 -20.87 -11.70 -35.42
C VAL A 1018 -20.56 -12.60 -36.60
N THR A 1019 -19.38 -12.46 -37.16
CA THR A 1019 -18.91 -13.22 -38.31
C THR A 1019 -18.29 -14.54 -37.85
N LEU A 1020 -18.80 -15.65 -38.37
CA LEU A 1020 -18.27 -17.00 -38.19
C LEU A 1020 -17.71 -17.49 -39.52
N GLN A 1021 -16.41 -17.78 -39.56
CA GLN A 1021 -15.72 -18.16 -40.80
C GLN A 1021 -14.86 -19.41 -40.60
N HIS A 1022 -14.87 -20.31 -41.59
CA HIS A 1022 -13.90 -21.40 -41.68
C HIS A 1022 -12.53 -20.82 -42.10
N GLY A 1023 -11.48 -21.04 -41.31
CA GLY A 1023 -10.15 -20.52 -41.65
C GLY A 1023 -9.27 -21.55 -42.34
N ASP A 1024 -8.65 -21.15 -43.45
CA ASP A 1024 -7.65 -21.93 -44.17
C ASP A 1024 -6.30 -21.93 -43.42
N LEU A 1025 -5.84 -23.10 -43.00
CA LEU A 1025 -4.44 -23.28 -42.57
C LEU A 1025 -3.60 -23.53 -43.83
N ARG A 1026 -2.79 -22.54 -44.26
CA ARG A 1026 -1.71 -22.80 -45.22
C ARG A 1026 -0.71 -23.75 -44.55
N GLY A 1027 -0.72 -25.03 -44.92
CA GLY A 1027 0.37 -25.97 -44.57
C GLY A 1027 -0.04 -27.36 -44.09
N THR A 1028 -1.26 -27.60 -43.61
CA THR A 1028 -1.71 -28.98 -43.39
C THR A 1028 -2.24 -29.54 -44.70
N SER A 1029 -1.43 -30.39 -45.35
CA SER A 1029 -1.87 -31.15 -46.52
C SER A 1029 -3.18 -31.86 -46.17
N TRP A 1030 -4.23 -31.60 -46.93
CA TRP A 1030 -5.46 -32.40 -46.94
C TRP A 1030 -5.23 -33.83 -47.46
N ASN A 1031 -3.99 -34.20 -47.79
CA ASN A 1031 -3.68 -35.37 -48.60
C ASN A 1031 -3.42 -36.66 -47.81
N ASN A 1032 -3.34 -36.64 -46.48
CA ASN A 1032 -2.99 -37.83 -45.69
C ASN A 1032 -4.01 -38.21 -44.63
N LEU A 1033 -5.30 -38.30 -44.98
CA LEU A 1033 -6.25 -39.17 -44.27
C LEU A 1033 -7.34 -39.64 -45.25
N SER A 1034 -7.09 -40.78 -45.87
CA SER A 1034 -8.11 -41.52 -46.61
C SER A 1034 -9.07 -42.21 -45.63
N GLY A 1035 -10.33 -41.76 -45.58
CA GLY A 1035 -11.44 -42.50 -44.98
C GLY A 1035 -12.23 -41.71 -43.93
N ALA A 1036 -13.53 -41.58 -44.17
CA ALA A 1036 -14.59 -40.97 -43.35
C ALA A 1036 -14.79 -39.44 -43.48
N ASN A 1037 -16.02 -39.06 -43.82
CA ASN A 1037 -16.58 -37.72 -43.66
C ASN A 1037 -16.48 -37.30 -42.18
N GLN A 1038 -15.43 -36.59 -41.78
CA GLN A 1038 -15.40 -35.94 -40.48
C GLN A 1038 -16.18 -34.62 -40.57
N GLU A 1039 -17.43 -34.64 -40.12
CA GLU A 1039 -18.13 -33.41 -39.72
C GLU A 1039 -17.36 -32.79 -38.54
N LYS A 1040 -16.83 -31.59 -38.72
CA LYS A 1040 -16.24 -30.82 -37.62
C LYS A 1040 -17.37 -30.08 -36.91
N ALA A 1041 -17.43 -30.20 -35.58
CA ALA A 1041 -18.43 -29.52 -34.75
C ALA A 1041 -17.75 -28.70 -33.66
N ALA A 1042 -18.40 -27.61 -33.25
CA ALA A 1042 -18.01 -26.77 -32.12
C ALA A 1042 -19.27 -26.28 -31.40
N GLN A 1043 -19.16 -26.03 -30.10
CA GLN A 1043 -20.19 -25.39 -29.30
C GLN A 1043 -19.69 -24.02 -28.86
N LEU A 1044 -20.45 -22.97 -29.20
CA LEU A 1044 -20.21 -21.61 -28.75
C LEU A 1044 -21.15 -21.28 -27.60
N SER A 1045 -20.65 -20.59 -26.59
CA SER A 1045 -21.44 -20.02 -25.51
C SER A 1045 -21.46 -18.50 -25.66
N VAL A 1046 -22.62 -17.94 -25.98
CA VAL A 1046 -22.85 -16.49 -26.06
C VAL A 1046 -23.38 -16.02 -24.72
N LYS A 1047 -22.54 -15.33 -23.95
CA LYS A 1047 -22.85 -14.77 -22.65
C LYS A 1047 -23.25 -13.30 -22.80
N ILE A 1048 -24.45 -12.95 -22.39
CA ILE A 1048 -24.96 -11.56 -22.41
C ILE A 1048 -25.10 -11.04 -20.98
N THR A 1049 -24.51 -9.88 -20.69
CA THR A 1049 -24.54 -9.20 -19.38
C THR A 1049 -25.04 -7.76 -19.51
N GLY A 1050 -25.58 -7.22 -18.42
CA GLY A 1050 -25.82 -5.78 -18.29
C GLY A 1050 -24.52 -5.02 -17.97
N ALA A 1051 -24.48 -3.71 -18.25
CA ALA A 1051 -23.28 -2.87 -18.08
C ALA A 1051 -22.65 -2.87 -16.68
N CYS A 1052 -23.43 -3.14 -15.62
CA CYS A 1052 -22.95 -3.22 -14.23
C CYS A 1052 -23.35 -4.54 -13.54
N SER A 1053 -23.75 -5.57 -14.30
CA SER A 1053 -24.22 -6.84 -13.75
C SER A 1053 -23.21 -7.96 -13.95
N THR A 1054 -22.98 -8.74 -12.90
CA THR A 1054 -22.19 -9.98 -12.98
C THR A 1054 -23.03 -11.19 -13.32
N VAL A 1055 -24.36 -11.05 -13.32
CA VAL A 1055 -25.27 -12.09 -13.77
C VAL A 1055 -25.37 -12.03 -15.29
N ALA A 1056 -25.27 -13.19 -15.93
CA ALA A 1056 -25.31 -13.30 -17.38
C ALA A 1056 -26.38 -14.29 -17.84
N LYS A 1057 -26.94 -14.04 -19.02
CA LYS A 1057 -27.75 -15.00 -19.75
C LYS A 1057 -26.88 -15.67 -20.81
N CYS A 1058 -26.78 -16.99 -20.77
CA CYS A 1058 -25.95 -17.76 -21.71
C CYS A 1058 -26.82 -18.44 -22.77
N TYR A 1059 -26.38 -18.40 -24.02
CA TYR A 1059 -26.99 -19.08 -25.16
C TYR A 1059 -25.99 -20.06 -25.77
N GLY A 1060 -26.42 -21.30 -26.02
CA GLY A 1060 -25.60 -22.28 -26.72
C GLY A 1060 -25.85 -22.24 -28.23
N VAL A 1061 -24.78 -22.11 -29.01
CA VAL A 1061 -24.83 -22.14 -30.48
C VAL A 1061 -23.94 -23.26 -31.00
N ARG A 1062 -24.51 -24.24 -31.70
CA ARG A 1062 -23.78 -25.33 -32.34
C ARG A 1062 -23.35 -24.90 -33.74
N VAL A 1063 -22.07 -25.10 -34.04
CA VAL A 1063 -21.49 -24.81 -35.36
C VAL A 1063 -20.96 -26.10 -35.97
N GLN A 1064 -21.43 -26.43 -37.17
CA GLN A 1064 -20.97 -27.58 -37.95
C GLN A 1064 -20.34 -27.11 -39.26
N CYS A 1065 -19.28 -27.79 -39.69
CA CYS A 1065 -18.66 -27.56 -40.99
C CYS A 1065 -18.92 -28.78 -41.89
N GLN A 1066 -19.58 -28.58 -43.03
CA GLN A 1066 -19.84 -29.62 -44.02
C GLN A 1066 -19.04 -29.38 -45.31
N LYS A 1067 -18.46 -30.44 -45.87
CA LYS A 1067 -17.73 -30.38 -47.15
C LYS A 1067 -18.75 -30.35 -48.29
N GLY A 1068 -18.78 -29.28 -49.07
CA GLY A 1068 -19.62 -29.21 -50.27
C GLY A 1068 -19.28 -30.37 -51.22
N ARG A 1069 -20.27 -31.22 -51.55
CA ARG A 1069 -20.13 -32.17 -52.65
C ARG A 1069 -20.04 -31.35 -53.94
N SER A 1070 -18.85 -31.25 -54.54
CA SER A 1070 -18.72 -30.84 -55.93
C SER A 1070 -19.44 -31.88 -56.80
N THR A 1071 -20.71 -31.64 -57.10
CA THR A 1071 -21.45 -32.38 -58.12
C THR A 1071 -21.01 -31.85 -59.47
N PHE A 1072 -19.92 -32.39 -60.01
CA PHE A 1072 -19.65 -32.27 -61.43
C PHE A 1072 -20.76 -33.03 -62.19
N PRO A 1073 -21.53 -32.37 -63.07
CA PRO A 1073 -22.44 -33.10 -63.93
C PRO A 1073 -21.59 -33.87 -64.95
N PHE A 1074 -21.53 -35.19 -64.81
CA PHE A 1074 -21.07 -36.07 -65.87
C PHE A 1074 -21.97 -35.84 -67.11
N LYS A 1075 -21.51 -35.02 -68.06
CA LYS A 1075 -22.00 -35.10 -69.43
C LYS A 1075 -21.40 -36.38 -70.03
N ARG A 1076 -22.25 -37.38 -70.27
CA ARG A 1076 -21.98 -38.44 -71.25
C ARG A 1076 -21.76 -37.77 -72.61
N PHE A 1077 -20.59 -37.97 -73.21
CA PHE A 1077 -20.41 -38.62 -74.51
C PHE A 1077 -18.98 -39.12 -74.63
#